data_AF-I3WER5-F1
#
_entry.id   AF-I3WER5-F1
#
_cell.length_a   1.000
_cell.length_b   1.000
_cell.length_c   1.000
_cell.angle_alpha   90.00
_cell.angle_beta   90.00
_cell.angle_gamma   90.00
#
_symmetry.space_group_name_H-M   'P 1'
#
loop_
_entity.id
_entity.type
_entity.pdbx_description
1 polymer ?
#
loop_
_entity_poly.entity_id
_entity_poly.type
_entity_poly.pdbx_seq_one_letter_code
_entity_poly.pdbx_strand_id
1 'polypeptide(L)'
;MAQPILNVIDLHVEIAGKEVLKGVNLCIYPGETHILFGPNGSGKSTLIKTIIGLSECKVTQGSIFFLGEDVTNKTISERSIMGMGMLFQSPPEIEGLPLKRLVTTAFEQCDEKYMKEMSATTTMTDYLDRDLNVGFSGGERKRCEAFQLLLQKPVLSMLDEPESGVDLESVRVLGKALSALQDRDVNGIRSATIIITHTGSILQYMHGTQAHVLIDGRMVCTGDEEVFFDIIQKNGFNYFRNVSCNGRCDTCPEKERHTIIHQELESKRSAKLDAFLNSSSQPVSQPNGCVNNQANTHMEEEPKTGSLLAAVEGIADDSFLTETTTTAVQAPQQGGVVKVDVTDTDVYGGEYRQRDQVVEEYESFEDGIEVLCLAKALEKYPWIREKYMWRAMSPDKDEITRAVAKNDKTSPTGYVIIAHPGAKSVNPINSQLIMENNKIQYVHNILISMPGSCLTVASLCTYHCGQKDHHDYIVGGQHYGVSEFFVEKDSELCFSMIHTWCNSYIVWPRSAAVVEENGVFYSNYVCLEPVVKVQMCPVADLRGRNAVAKFSAVLLAKEGTTLDVGSRALLNAEGARSESITRTISKGGVIFARADIQGNALNTKGHIECQGLVVDEGKGVIHSIPQISGSFGTELSHEAAIGRIAKDKIEYLMTRRMTEEEAVSVIIRGFLNVKVQGIPKSIQQQMDEIIDQASKEGF
;
A
#
# COMPACT_ATOMS: atom_id res chain seq x y z
N MET A 1 -19.64 31.02 33.29
CA MET A 1 -18.21 30.64 33.26
C MET A 1 -17.99 29.89 31.97
N ALA A 2 -16.93 30.19 31.21
CA ALA A 2 -16.62 29.44 30.01
C ALA A 2 -16.35 27.97 30.39
N GLN A 3 -16.88 27.03 29.61
CA GLN A 3 -16.65 25.61 29.83
C GLN A 3 -15.25 25.25 29.31
N PRO A 4 -14.46 24.41 30.02
CA PRO A 4 -13.15 24.00 29.52
C PRO A 4 -13.28 23.14 28.26
N ILE A 5 -12.32 23.29 27.35
CA ILE A 5 -12.17 22.42 26.17
C ILE A 5 -11.66 21.05 26.60
N LEU A 6 -10.66 21.00 27.47
CA LEU A 6 -10.09 19.76 28.00
C LEU A 6 -10.04 19.84 29.52
N ASN A 7 -10.49 18.77 30.18
CA ASN A 7 -10.34 18.60 31.62
C ASN A 7 -9.90 17.16 31.95
N VAL A 8 -8.66 17.02 32.40
CA VAL A 8 -8.04 15.78 32.84
C VAL A 8 -8.06 15.76 34.36
N ILE A 9 -8.66 14.71 34.92
CA ILE A 9 -8.87 14.57 36.37
C ILE A 9 -8.14 13.31 36.85
N ASP A 10 -7.21 13.50 37.79
CA ASP A 10 -6.49 12.45 38.52
C ASP A 10 -6.00 11.29 37.63
N LEU A 11 -5.35 11.63 36.51
CA LEU A 11 -5.02 10.66 35.48
C LEU A 11 -3.79 9.82 35.86
N HIS A 12 -3.97 8.50 35.92
CA HIS A 12 -2.92 7.51 36.06
C HIS A 12 -2.83 6.64 34.80
N VAL A 13 -1.62 6.41 34.31
CA VAL A 13 -1.38 5.72 33.04
C VAL A 13 -0.24 4.74 33.16
N GLU A 14 -0.45 3.54 32.65
CA GLU A 14 0.57 2.51 32.47
C GLU A 14 0.95 2.36 31.00
N ILE A 15 2.24 2.15 30.76
CA ILE A 15 2.78 1.68 29.48
C ILE A 15 3.54 0.40 29.76
N ALA A 16 3.19 -0.69 29.05
CA ALA A 16 3.81 -2.00 29.22
C ALA A 16 3.90 -2.47 30.70
N GLY A 17 2.86 -2.19 31.49
CA GLY A 17 2.78 -2.56 32.92
C GLY A 17 3.57 -1.68 33.88
N LYS A 18 4.21 -0.60 33.41
CA LYS A 18 4.88 0.39 34.26
C LYS A 18 4.04 1.65 34.36
N GLU A 19 3.74 2.09 35.58
CA GLU A 19 3.07 3.37 35.83
C GLU A 19 3.98 4.54 35.42
N VAL A 20 3.51 5.36 34.48
CA VAL A 20 4.20 6.53 33.93
C VAL A 20 3.58 7.83 34.44
N LEU A 21 2.25 7.95 34.44
CA LEU A 21 1.53 9.11 35.00
C LEU A 21 0.90 8.74 36.34
N LYS A 22 0.96 9.65 37.31
CA LYS A 22 0.68 9.40 38.73
C LYS A 22 -0.23 10.46 39.33
N GLY A 23 -1.43 10.62 38.78
CA GLY A 23 -2.44 11.59 39.27
C GLY A 23 -2.27 12.96 38.64
N VAL A 24 -2.23 13.01 37.31
CA VAL A 24 -2.10 14.27 36.56
C VAL A 24 -3.46 14.96 36.45
N ASN A 25 -3.49 16.26 36.74
CA ASN A 25 -4.66 17.13 36.55
C ASN A 25 -4.29 18.25 35.55
N LEU A 26 -5.16 18.53 34.59
CA LEU A 26 -4.95 19.57 33.58
C LEU A 26 -6.30 20.11 33.09
N CYS A 27 -6.47 21.42 33.08
CA CYS A 27 -7.68 22.09 32.60
C CYS A 27 -7.29 23.16 31.58
N ILE A 28 -7.92 23.16 30.41
CA ILE A 28 -7.61 24.07 29.29
C ILE A 28 -8.92 24.70 28.80
N TYR A 29 -8.95 26.03 28.73
CA TYR A 29 -10.08 26.82 28.25
C TYR A 29 -9.92 27.25 26.78
N PRO A 30 -11.01 27.68 26.11
CA PRO A 30 -10.94 28.19 24.74
C PRO A 30 -9.90 29.31 24.55
N GLY A 31 -9.10 29.19 23.49
CA GLY A 31 -8.05 30.15 23.13
C GLY A 31 -6.73 29.99 23.91
N GLU A 32 -6.65 29.08 24.89
CA GLU A 32 -5.43 28.88 25.67
C GLU A 32 -4.39 28.01 24.95
N THR A 33 -3.11 28.35 25.14
CA THR A 33 -1.95 27.58 24.68
C THR A 33 -1.14 27.16 25.89
N HIS A 34 -1.04 25.86 26.13
CA HIS A 34 -0.37 25.29 27.29
C HIS A 34 0.98 24.69 26.90
N ILE A 35 2.06 25.15 27.54
CA ILE A 35 3.41 24.62 27.31
C ILE A 35 3.71 23.58 28.38
N LEU A 36 4.16 22.38 27.97
CA LEU A 36 4.50 21.31 28.88
C LEU A 36 6.02 21.08 28.90
N PHE A 37 6.65 21.54 29.98
CA PHE A 37 8.06 21.35 30.27
C PHE A 37 8.30 20.15 31.18
N GLY A 38 9.52 19.63 31.15
CA GLY A 38 9.96 18.53 32.03
C GLY A 38 11.13 17.75 31.46
N PRO A 39 11.88 17.02 32.29
CA PRO A 39 13.01 16.20 31.83
C PRO A 39 12.54 15.07 30.90
N ASN A 40 13.49 14.44 30.18
CA ASN A 40 13.20 13.28 29.34
C ASN A 40 12.65 12.13 30.21
N GLY A 41 11.62 11.44 29.71
CA GLY A 41 10.96 10.35 30.43
C GLY A 41 10.04 10.79 31.58
N SER A 42 9.71 12.08 31.72
CA SER A 42 8.78 12.53 32.77
C SER A 42 7.30 12.22 32.51
N GLY A 43 6.95 11.76 31.30
CA GLY A 43 5.59 11.41 30.89
C GLY A 43 4.89 12.43 29.99
N LYS A 44 5.60 13.45 29.46
CA LYS A 44 5.00 14.52 28.63
C LYS A 44 4.28 13.98 27.39
N SER A 45 5.01 13.25 26.55
CA SER A 45 4.43 12.64 25.35
C SER A 45 3.39 11.58 25.73
N THR A 46 3.59 10.83 26.82
CA THR A 46 2.59 9.91 27.36
C THR A 46 1.26 10.60 27.68
N LEU A 47 1.29 11.80 28.26
CA LEU A 47 0.07 12.56 28.59
C LEU A 47 -0.74 12.87 27.33
N ILE A 48 -0.13 13.48 26.32
CA ILE A 48 -0.86 13.83 25.09
C ILE A 48 -1.27 12.59 24.27
N LYS A 49 -0.45 11.53 24.27
CA LYS A 49 -0.79 10.23 23.66
C LYS A 49 -1.99 9.57 24.35
N THR A 50 -2.10 9.71 25.66
CA THR A 50 -3.26 9.22 26.42
C THR A 50 -4.51 10.05 26.12
N ILE A 51 -4.36 11.37 25.99
CA ILE A 51 -5.47 12.28 25.65
C ILE A 51 -6.04 11.96 24.27
N ILE A 52 -5.20 11.75 23.25
CA ILE A 52 -5.67 11.34 21.91
C ILE A 52 -6.14 9.88 21.85
N GLY A 53 -5.77 9.05 22.83
CA GLY A 53 -6.27 7.68 23.00
C GLY A 53 -5.42 6.57 22.39
N LEU A 54 -4.11 6.76 22.21
CA LEU A 54 -3.23 5.70 21.67
C LEU A 54 -3.23 4.47 22.59
N SER A 55 -3.34 3.28 22.00
CA SER A 55 -3.58 2.05 22.78
C SER A 55 -2.39 1.57 23.62
N GLU A 56 -1.18 2.07 23.33
CA GLU A 56 0.00 1.81 24.16
C GLU A 56 -0.12 2.41 25.57
N CYS A 57 -1.01 3.41 25.74
CA CYS A 57 -1.28 4.10 26.99
C CYS A 57 -2.56 3.55 27.65
N LYS A 58 -2.41 2.77 28.73
CA LYS A 58 -3.55 2.24 29.49
C LYS A 58 -3.89 3.16 30.66
N VAL A 59 -5.09 3.75 30.64
CA VAL A 59 -5.62 4.50 31.79
C VAL A 59 -5.99 3.52 32.90
N THR A 60 -5.41 3.69 34.09
CA THR A 60 -5.70 2.85 35.27
C THR A 60 -6.61 3.53 36.28
N GLN A 61 -6.57 4.87 36.33
CA GLN A 61 -7.40 5.70 37.19
C GLN A 61 -7.54 7.10 36.58
N GLY A 62 -8.62 7.79 36.93
CA GLY A 62 -8.93 9.13 36.45
C GLY A 62 -9.83 9.15 35.23
N SER A 63 -10.02 10.34 34.67
CA SER A 63 -10.95 10.57 33.57
C SER A 63 -10.52 11.76 32.72
N ILE A 64 -10.84 11.71 31.43
CA ILE A 64 -10.55 12.75 30.45
C ILE A 64 -11.86 13.25 29.87
N PHE A 65 -12.16 14.52 30.08
CA PHE A 65 -13.32 15.20 29.50
C PHE A 65 -12.88 16.13 28.38
N PHE A 66 -13.55 16.05 27.23
CA PHE A 66 -13.34 16.92 26.09
C PHE A 66 -14.66 17.53 25.66
N LEU A 67 -14.73 18.87 25.58
CA LEU A 67 -15.96 19.63 25.33
C LEU A 67 -17.11 19.24 26.28
N GLY A 68 -16.78 18.85 27.51
CA GLY A 68 -17.72 18.40 28.53
C GLY A 68 -18.15 16.93 28.46
N GLU A 69 -17.73 16.19 27.44
CA GLU A 69 -18.02 14.76 27.30
C GLU A 69 -16.85 13.92 27.80
N ASP A 70 -17.15 12.83 28.53
CA ASP A 70 -16.13 11.86 28.94
C ASP A 70 -15.65 11.06 27.72
N VAL A 71 -14.38 11.22 27.37
CA VAL A 71 -13.75 10.55 26.23
C VAL A 71 -12.80 9.43 26.65
N THR A 72 -12.69 9.12 27.94
CA THR A 72 -11.70 8.17 28.49
C THR A 72 -11.70 6.81 27.79
N ASN A 73 -12.88 6.32 27.40
CA ASN A 73 -13.07 5.04 26.71
C ASN A 73 -13.44 5.16 25.22
N LYS A 74 -13.45 6.37 24.66
CA LYS A 74 -13.65 6.56 23.21
C LYS A 74 -12.40 6.17 22.43
N THR A 75 -12.62 5.68 21.21
CA THR A 75 -11.59 5.36 20.22
C THR A 75 -10.84 6.62 19.76
N ILE A 76 -9.67 6.43 19.16
CA ILE A 76 -8.85 7.52 18.60
C ILE A 76 -9.63 8.31 17.54
N SER A 77 -10.33 7.61 16.65
CA SER A 77 -11.12 8.19 15.58
C SER A 77 -12.25 9.07 16.11
N GLU A 78 -13.01 8.59 17.10
CA GLU A 78 -14.06 9.38 17.75
C GLU A 78 -13.50 10.67 18.36
N ARG A 79 -12.39 10.59 19.09
CA ARG A 79 -11.72 11.77 19.68
C ARG A 79 -11.24 12.75 18.61
N SER A 80 -10.68 12.24 17.51
CA SER A 80 -10.21 13.03 16.38
C SER A 80 -11.35 13.74 15.63
N ILE A 81 -12.46 13.05 15.43
CA ILE A 81 -13.69 13.59 14.81
C ILE A 81 -14.31 14.67 15.70
N MET A 82 -14.32 14.47 17.03
CA MET A 82 -14.78 15.49 17.99
C MET A 82 -13.94 16.78 17.94
N GLY A 83 -12.71 16.72 17.40
CA GLY A 83 -11.87 17.90 17.18
C GLY A 83 -10.50 17.84 17.87
N MET A 84 -10.01 16.68 18.29
CA MET A 84 -8.62 16.54 18.72
C MET A 84 -7.69 16.32 17.51
N GLY A 85 -6.52 16.94 17.51
CA GLY A 85 -5.47 16.71 16.52
C GLY A 85 -4.10 16.60 17.19
N MET A 86 -3.22 15.77 16.63
CA MET A 86 -1.87 15.56 17.13
C MET A 86 -0.80 15.66 16.04
N LEU A 87 0.31 16.32 16.34
CA LEU A 87 1.56 16.27 15.57
C LEU A 87 2.52 15.33 16.30
N PHE A 88 3.00 14.30 15.62
CA PHE A 88 3.86 13.29 16.23
C PHE A 88 5.33 13.74 16.29
N GLN A 89 6.05 13.31 17.33
CA GLN A 89 7.50 13.49 17.41
C GLN A 89 8.21 12.79 16.23
N SER A 90 7.79 11.56 15.93
CA SER A 90 8.30 10.74 14.83
C SER A 90 7.12 10.07 14.12
N PRO A 91 6.54 10.69 13.08
CA PRO A 91 5.44 10.10 12.34
C PRO A 91 5.92 8.89 11.51
N PRO A 92 5.09 7.83 11.37
CA PRO A 92 5.46 6.63 10.63
C PRO A 92 5.52 6.86 9.12
N GLU A 93 6.24 5.99 8.43
CA GLU A 93 6.26 5.90 6.96
C GLU A 93 5.20 4.91 6.48
N ILE A 94 4.37 5.32 5.52
CA ILE A 94 3.30 4.48 4.96
C ILE A 94 3.47 4.42 3.44
N GLU A 95 4.13 3.35 2.99
CA GLU A 95 4.31 3.02 1.56
C GLU A 95 2.97 2.73 0.88
N GLY A 96 2.86 3.11 -0.39
CA GLY A 96 1.65 2.92 -1.19
C GLY A 96 0.47 3.85 -0.82
N LEU A 97 0.67 4.78 0.12
CA LEU A 97 -0.31 5.80 0.49
C LEU A 97 0.19 7.19 0.11
N PRO A 98 -0.17 7.72 -1.08
CA PRO A 98 0.13 9.09 -1.44
C PRO A 98 -0.51 10.11 -0.49
N LEU A 99 0.21 11.18 -0.16
CA LEU A 99 -0.29 12.24 0.74
C LEU A 99 -1.61 12.85 0.26
N LYS A 100 -1.74 13.10 -1.05
CA LYS A 100 -2.97 13.60 -1.67
C LYS A 100 -4.15 12.70 -1.36
N ARG A 101 -3.95 11.39 -1.47
CA ARG A 101 -5.00 10.40 -1.24
C ARG A 101 -5.39 10.32 0.23
N LEU A 102 -4.42 10.38 1.14
CA LEU A 102 -4.70 10.50 2.56
C LEU A 102 -5.62 11.68 2.84
N VAL A 103 -5.24 12.89 2.38
CA VAL A 103 -5.99 14.09 2.72
C VAL A 103 -7.36 14.15 2.04
N THR A 104 -7.50 13.64 0.82
CA THR A 104 -8.82 13.56 0.16
C THR A 104 -9.73 12.54 0.83
N THR A 105 -9.20 11.45 1.40
CA THR A 105 -10.00 10.42 2.09
C THR A 105 -10.34 10.85 3.52
N ALA A 106 -9.37 11.39 4.26
CA ALA A 106 -9.54 11.80 5.65
C ALA A 106 -10.34 13.10 5.80
N PHE A 107 -10.31 13.97 4.80
CA PHE A 107 -10.88 15.31 4.83
C PHE A 107 -11.75 15.56 3.59
N GLU A 108 -12.68 14.64 3.28
CA GLU A 108 -13.51 14.66 2.06
C GLU A 108 -14.22 16.00 1.78
N GLN A 109 -14.51 16.79 2.81
CA GLN A 109 -15.15 18.12 2.69
C GLN A 109 -14.15 19.28 2.59
N CYS A 110 -12.87 19.01 2.38
CA CYS A 110 -11.87 20.06 2.26
C CYS A 110 -12.01 20.78 0.91
N ASP A 111 -12.21 22.09 0.97
CA ASP A 111 -12.14 22.99 -0.19
C ASP A 111 -10.77 22.84 -0.88
N GLU A 112 -10.76 22.52 -2.18
CA GLU A 112 -9.54 22.40 -2.98
C GLU A 112 -8.68 23.67 -2.93
N LYS A 113 -9.33 24.84 -2.89
CA LYS A 113 -8.61 26.11 -2.78
C LYS A 113 -7.85 26.19 -1.46
N TYR A 114 -8.50 25.80 -0.36
CA TYR A 114 -7.88 25.74 0.95
C TYR A 114 -6.75 24.71 0.99
N MET A 115 -6.94 23.54 0.40
CA MET A 115 -5.89 22.51 0.30
C MET A 115 -4.64 23.05 -0.41
N LYS A 116 -4.82 23.75 -1.54
CA LYS A 116 -3.73 24.36 -2.31
C LYS A 116 -3.02 25.48 -1.55
N GLU A 117 -3.77 26.28 -0.79
CA GLU A 117 -3.21 27.33 0.06
C GLU A 117 -2.36 26.75 1.20
N MET A 118 -2.88 25.72 1.88
CA MET A 118 -2.15 25.06 2.96
C MET A 118 -0.93 24.30 2.44
N SER A 119 -1.01 23.66 1.27
CA SER A 119 0.13 22.97 0.66
C SER A 119 1.24 23.93 0.25
N ALA A 120 0.88 25.15 -0.22
CA ALA A 120 1.87 26.19 -0.48
C ALA A 120 2.51 26.70 0.82
N THR A 121 1.70 26.94 1.85
CA THR A 121 2.14 27.43 3.17
C THR A 121 3.14 26.50 3.84
N THR A 122 2.93 25.18 3.73
CA THR A 122 3.82 24.15 4.27
C THR A 122 4.86 23.66 3.27
N THR A 123 4.81 24.15 2.03
CA THR A 123 5.69 23.75 0.92
C THR A 123 5.60 22.24 0.64
N MET A 124 4.38 21.69 0.65
CA MET A 124 4.04 20.28 0.38
C MET A 124 3.45 20.04 -1.01
N THR A 125 3.30 21.08 -1.85
CA THR A 125 2.70 20.97 -3.18
C THR A 125 3.35 19.88 -4.05
N ASP A 126 4.69 19.80 -4.06
CA ASP A 126 5.44 18.81 -4.85
C ASP A 126 5.49 17.40 -4.20
N TYR A 127 4.90 17.26 -3.01
CA TYR A 127 4.90 16.02 -2.22
C TYR A 127 3.53 15.32 -2.22
N LEU A 128 2.51 15.93 -2.81
CA LEU A 128 1.14 15.41 -2.82
C LEU A 128 1.05 14.00 -3.44
N ASP A 129 1.78 13.74 -4.51
CA ASP A 129 1.77 12.43 -5.19
C ASP A 129 2.81 11.45 -4.64
N ARG A 130 3.58 11.84 -3.61
CA ARG A 130 4.55 10.97 -2.93
C ARG A 130 3.90 10.21 -1.79
N ASP A 131 4.41 9.01 -1.53
CA ASP A 131 4.02 8.19 -0.40
C ASP A 131 4.31 8.89 0.93
N LEU A 132 3.43 8.67 1.90
CA LEU A 132 3.40 9.37 3.17
C LEU A 132 4.69 9.13 3.97
N ASN A 133 5.46 10.22 4.14
CA ASN A 133 6.74 10.28 4.86
C ASN A 133 7.89 9.42 4.29
N VAL A 134 7.67 8.69 3.20
CA VAL A 134 8.67 7.77 2.63
C VAL A 134 9.80 8.57 1.97
N GLY A 135 11.02 8.37 2.49
CA GLY A 135 12.20 9.08 2.02
C GLY A 135 12.15 10.60 2.26
N PHE A 136 11.32 11.07 3.21
CA PHE A 136 11.27 12.48 3.61
C PHE A 136 12.35 12.79 4.64
N SER A 137 12.96 13.98 4.56
CA SER A 137 13.81 14.53 5.62
C SER A 137 13.02 14.82 6.90
N GLY A 138 13.71 15.01 8.04
CA GLY A 138 13.05 15.32 9.32
C GLY A 138 12.14 16.56 9.24
N GLY A 139 12.61 17.62 8.58
CA GLY A 139 11.82 18.83 8.32
C GLY A 139 10.65 18.62 7.37
N GLU A 140 10.81 17.80 6.32
CA GLU A 140 9.70 17.44 5.41
C GLU A 140 8.58 16.68 6.13
N ARG A 141 8.93 15.71 6.99
CA ARG A 141 7.95 14.96 7.78
C ARG A 141 7.13 15.88 8.69
N LYS A 142 7.78 16.82 9.38
CA LYS A 142 7.10 17.78 10.26
C LYS A 142 6.22 18.77 9.50
N ARG A 143 6.65 19.21 8.32
CA ARG A 143 5.81 20.04 7.43
C ARG A 143 4.61 19.27 6.88
N CYS A 144 4.78 17.99 6.56
CA CYS A 144 3.70 17.10 6.17
C CYS A 144 2.67 16.93 7.29
N GLU A 145 3.12 16.74 8.54
CA GLU A 145 2.25 16.68 9.72
C GLU A 145 1.49 17.99 9.95
N ALA A 146 2.17 19.14 9.88
CA ALA A 146 1.54 20.45 10.02
C ALA A 146 0.50 20.69 8.92
N PHE A 147 0.79 20.29 7.68
CA PHE A 147 -0.16 20.36 6.58
C PHE A 147 -1.43 19.58 6.89
N GLN A 148 -1.32 18.33 7.34
CA GLN A 148 -2.47 17.51 7.70
C GLN A 148 -3.30 18.13 8.85
N LEU A 149 -2.64 18.66 9.90
CA LEU A 149 -3.36 19.32 11.00
C LEU A 149 -4.11 20.59 10.57
N LEU A 150 -3.54 21.37 9.66
CA LEU A 150 -4.19 22.56 9.10
C LEU A 150 -5.47 22.18 8.34
N LEU A 151 -5.44 21.10 7.56
CA LEU A 151 -6.63 20.58 6.89
C LEU A 151 -7.65 19.99 7.87
N GLN A 152 -7.18 19.26 8.88
CA GLN A 152 -8.03 18.66 9.90
C GLN A 152 -8.83 19.71 10.69
N LYS A 153 -8.26 20.89 10.91
CA LYS A 153 -8.88 21.97 11.69
C LYS A 153 -9.36 21.51 13.09
N PRO A 154 -8.46 21.00 13.96
CA PRO A 154 -8.84 20.59 15.31
C PRO A 154 -9.23 21.78 16.20
N VAL A 155 -10.07 21.50 17.20
CA VAL A 155 -10.41 22.38 18.34
C VAL A 155 -9.31 22.31 19.41
N LEU A 156 -8.66 21.15 19.59
CA LEU A 156 -7.49 20.96 20.44
C LEU A 156 -6.33 20.41 19.62
N SER A 157 -5.26 21.19 19.50
CA SER A 157 -4.01 20.75 18.84
C SER A 157 -2.98 20.32 19.88
N MET A 158 -2.39 19.14 19.72
CA MET A 158 -1.30 18.63 20.57
C MET A 158 -0.03 18.48 19.75
N LEU A 159 1.02 19.22 20.10
CA LEU A 159 2.26 19.29 19.34
C LEU A 159 3.40 18.65 20.13
N ASP A 160 3.82 17.45 19.72
CA ASP A 160 4.91 16.70 20.35
C ASP A 160 6.25 17.04 19.68
N GLU A 161 6.99 17.98 20.29
CA GLU A 161 8.29 18.43 19.81
C GLU A 161 8.29 18.77 18.30
N PRO A 162 7.54 19.79 17.87
CA PRO A 162 7.44 20.13 16.45
C PRO A 162 8.80 20.46 15.82
N GLU A 163 9.73 21.02 16.60
CA GLU A 163 11.05 21.43 16.13
C GLU A 163 12.15 20.36 16.19
N SER A 164 11.88 19.16 16.73
CA SER A 164 12.90 18.12 16.90
C SER A 164 13.40 17.56 15.56
N GLY A 165 14.72 17.56 15.34
CA GLY A 165 15.32 16.97 14.13
C GLY A 165 15.08 17.79 12.85
N VAL A 166 14.77 19.08 13.00
CA VAL A 166 14.47 20.03 11.92
C VAL A 166 15.51 21.14 11.89
N ASP A 167 15.93 21.56 10.70
CA ASP A 167 16.85 22.70 10.53
C ASP A 167 16.15 24.05 10.83
N LEU A 168 16.93 25.09 11.10
CA LEU A 168 16.40 26.41 11.51
C LEU A 168 15.47 27.05 10.46
N GLU A 169 15.71 26.84 9.17
CA GLU A 169 14.87 27.39 8.10
C GLU A 169 13.51 26.69 8.08
N SER A 170 13.52 25.36 8.18
CA SER A 170 12.31 24.56 8.30
C SER A 170 11.52 24.85 9.58
N VAL A 171 12.16 25.16 10.71
CA VAL A 171 11.48 25.60 11.94
C VAL A 171 10.69 26.89 11.72
N ARG A 172 11.21 27.84 10.93
CA ARG A 172 10.49 29.09 10.61
C ARG A 172 9.25 28.83 9.77
N VAL A 173 9.34 27.97 8.76
CA VAL A 173 8.19 27.59 7.92
C VAL A 173 7.15 26.87 8.78
N LEU A 174 7.59 25.91 9.59
CA LEU A 174 6.73 25.14 10.49
C LEU A 174 6.03 26.03 11.52
N GLY A 175 6.75 26.94 12.18
CA GLY A 175 6.18 27.85 13.17
C GLY A 175 5.13 28.78 12.59
N LYS A 176 5.36 29.32 11.37
CA LYS A 176 4.34 30.11 10.65
C LYS A 176 3.11 29.30 10.27
N ALA A 177 3.29 28.04 9.89
CA ALA A 177 2.17 27.17 9.56
C ALA A 177 1.36 26.83 10.82
N LEU A 178 2.02 26.41 11.90
CA LEU A 178 1.36 26.00 13.14
C LEU A 178 0.72 27.17 13.90
N SER A 179 1.23 28.40 13.77
CA SER A 179 0.59 29.57 14.39
C SER A 179 -0.82 29.83 13.84
N ALA A 180 -1.16 29.35 12.63
CA ALA A 180 -2.52 29.41 12.09
C ALA A 180 -3.50 28.46 12.80
N LEU A 181 -3.02 27.53 13.64
CA LEU A 181 -3.83 26.70 14.51
C LEU A 181 -4.15 27.38 15.84
N GLN A 182 -3.41 28.42 16.23
CA GLN A 182 -3.56 29.08 17.51
C GLN A 182 -4.73 30.07 17.53
N ASP A 183 -5.60 29.98 18.54
CA ASP A 183 -6.73 30.90 18.76
C ASP A 183 -7.67 31.04 17.54
N ARG A 184 -7.69 30.03 16.66
CA ARG A 184 -8.59 29.99 15.51
C ARG A 184 -10.00 29.68 15.98
N ASP A 185 -11.00 30.36 15.43
CA ASP A 185 -12.41 29.97 15.62
C ASP A 185 -12.73 28.69 14.84
N VAL A 186 -13.31 27.72 15.54
CA VAL A 186 -13.80 26.46 14.97
C VAL A 186 -15.23 26.28 15.48
N ASN A 187 -16.21 26.56 14.61
CA ASN A 187 -17.63 26.46 14.93
C ASN A 187 -18.02 27.25 16.20
N GLY A 188 -17.47 28.46 16.39
CA GLY A 188 -17.75 29.32 17.54
C GLY A 188 -16.91 29.00 18.79
N ILE A 189 -15.94 28.09 18.69
CA ILE A 189 -15.00 27.75 19.77
C ILE A 189 -13.61 28.20 19.36
N ARG A 190 -12.97 29.04 20.18
CA ARG A 190 -11.54 29.37 20.03
C ARG A 190 -10.72 28.13 20.35
N SER A 191 -10.00 27.63 19.36
CA SER A 191 -9.14 26.45 19.49
C SER A 191 -8.04 26.65 20.53
N ALA A 192 -7.69 25.56 21.21
CA ALA A 192 -6.63 25.49 22.21
C ALA A 192 -5.47 24.62 21.72
N THR A 193 -4.28 24.84 22.29
CA THR A 193 -3.06 24.11 21.90
C THR A 193 -2.28 23.62 23.11
N ILE A 194 -1.72 22.41 23.04
CA ILE A 194 -0.70 21.91 23.96
C ILE A 194 0.61 21.77 23.19
N ILE A 195 1.70 22.33 23.70
CA ILE A 195 3.03 22.25 23.08
C ILE A 195 4.00 21.58 24.04
N ILE A 196 4.63 20.50 23.58
CA ILE A 196 5.83 19.94 24.20
C ILE A 196 7.01 20.44 23.39
N THR A 197 7.97 21.09 24.06
CA THR A 197 9.18 21.62 23.42
C THR A 197 10.37 21.47 24.33
N HIS A 198 11.54 21.21 23.74
CA HIS A 198 12.81 21.12 24.46
C HIS A 198 13.69 22.35 24.25
N THR A 199 13.68 22.94 23.05
CA THR A 199 14.54 24.09 22.71
C THR A 199 13.84 25.43 22.88
N GLY A 200 12.50 25.44 22.88
CA GLY A 200 11.69 26.65 22.89
C GLY A 200 11.71 27.44 21.56
N SER A 201 12.38 26.95 20.51
CA SER A 201 12.49 27.69 19.24
C SER A 201 11.12 27.94 18.59
N ILE A 202 10.18 27.02 18.77
CA ILE A 202 8.80 27.16 18.26
C ILE A 202 8.02 28.27 18.97
N LEU A 203 8.40 28.63 20.20
CA LEU A 203 7.72 29.62 21.04
C LEU A 203 7.89 31.06 20.53
N GLN A 204 8.84 31.27 19.61
CA GLN A 204 8.97 32.54 18.88
C GLN A 204 7.80 32.80 17.92
N TYR A 205 7.07 31.75 17.55
CA TYR A 205 5.94 31.80 16.62
C TYR A 205 4.60 31.47 17.29
N MET A 206 4.63 30.66 18.36
CA MET A 206 3.46 30.25 19.13
C MET A 206 3.63 30.59 20.61
N HIS A 207 2.92 31.60 21.09
CA HIS A 207 3.04 32.05 22.48
C HIS A 207 2.11 31.27 23.39
N GLY A 208 2.60 30.75 24.51
CA GLY A 208 1.82 30.12 25.55
C GLY A 208 1.06 31.13 26.40
N THR A 209 -0.13 30.74 26.83
CA THR A 209 -0.88 31.43 27.89
C THR A 209 -0.50 30.88 29.27
N GLN A 210 -0.08 29.62 29.34
CA GLN A 210 0.29 28.96 30.59
C GLN A 210 1.36 27.89 30.34
N ALA A 211 2.27 27.72 31.29
CA ALA A 211 3.28 26.67 31.27
C ALA A 211 3.15 25.75 32.47
N HIS A 212 3.51 24.49 32.26
CA HIS A 212 3.45 23.42 33.25
C HIS A 212 4.77 22.67 33.32
N VAL A 213 5.15 22.20 34.51
CA VAL A 213 6.33 21.35 34.71
C VAL A 213 5.90 19.97 35.19
N LEU A 214 6.16 18.95 34.38
CA LEU A 214 5.89 17.54 34.67
C LEU A 214 7.19 16.83 35.06
N ILE A 215 7.23 16.24 36.25
CA ILE A 215 8.38 15.49 36.78
C ILE A 215 7.87 14.19 37.40
N ASP A 216 8.56 13.08 37.08
CA ASP A 216 8.28 11.74 37.65
C ASP A 216 6.80 11.32 37.59
N GLY A 217 6.10 11.72 36.51
CA GLY A 217 4.70 11.40 36.26
C GLY A 217 3.68 12.33 36.93
N ARG A 218 4.11 13.43 37.56
CA ARG A 218 3.24 14.35 38.31
C ARG A 218 3.38 15.79 37.83
N MET A 219 2.28 16.53 37.85
CA MET A 219 2.28 17.97 37.59
C MET A 219 2.79 18.69 38.83
N VAL A 220 3.99 19.29 38.75
CA VAL A 220 4.67 19.86 39.91
C VAL A 220 4.48 21.36 40.03
N CYS A 221 4.35 22.08 38.91
CA CYS A 221 4.16 23.53 38.93
C CYS A 221 3.43 24.00 37.68
N THR A 222 2.69 25.10 37.81
CA THR A 222 2.00 25.80 36.72
C THR A 222 2.25 27.30 36.88
N GLY A 223 2.52 28.02 35.79
CA GLY A 223 2.81 29.45 35.83
C GLY A 223 3.09 30.03 34.45
N ASP A 224 3.81 31.15 34.42
CA ASP A 224 4.18 31.86 33.20
C ASP A 224 5.28 31.16 32.40
N GLU A 225 5.14 31.15 31.07
CA GLU A 225 6.07 30.51 30.15
C GLU A 225 7.48 31.12 30.19
N GLU A 226 7.58 32.44 30.09
CA GLU A 226 8.87 33.13 30.03
C GLU A 226 9.63 32.92 31.34
N VAL A 227 8.93 33.01 32.48
CA VAL A 227 9.51 32.76 33.81
C VAL A 227 10.00 31.32 33.95
N PHE A 228 9.19 30.33 33.55
CA PHE A 228 9.58 28.93 33.68
C PHE A 228 10.75 28.60 32.76
N PHE A 229 10.72 29.09 31.52
CA PHE A 229 11.81 28.91 30.57
C PHE A 229 13.12 29.50 31.10
N ASP A 230 13.09 30.71 31.66
CA ASP A 230 14.25 31.35 32.30
C ASP A 230 14.83 30.53 33.46
N ILE A 231 13.95 30.02 34.34
CA ILE A 231 14.36 29.17 35.47
C ILE A 231 14.98 27.87 34.96
N ILE A 232 14.38 27.24 33.95
CA ILE A 232 14.89 25.99 33.37
C ILE A 232 16.27 26.22 32.74
N GLN A 233 16.48 27.32 32.02
CA GLN A 233 17.78 27.66 31.43
C GLN A 233 18.86 27.92 32.50
N LYS A 234 18.51 28.59 33.60
CA LYS A 234 19.48 28.98 34.65
C LYS A 234 19.75 27.88 35.67
N ASN A 235 18.71 27.15 36.10
CA ASN A 235 18.75 26.24 37.24
C ASN A 235 18.42 24.78 36.89
N GLY A 236 17.94 24.53 35.67
CA GLY A 236 17.47 23.21 35.24
C GLY A 236 16.21 22.72 35.96
N PHE A 237 15.78 21.50 35.64
CA PHE A 237 14.55 20.92 36.21
C PHE A 237 14.65 20.57 37.70
N ASN A 238 15.85 20.48 38.28
CA ASN A 238 16.03 20.16 39.70
C ASN A 238 15.43 21.24 40.62
N TYR A 239 15.37 22.49 40.16
CA TYR A 239 14.71 23.56 40.91
C TYR A 239 13.28 23.19 41.31
N PHE A 240 12.51 22.64 40.36
CA PHE A 240 11.11 22.32 40.55
C PHE A 240 10.87 21.09 41.43
N ARG A 241 11.86 20.20 41.61
CA ARG A 241 11.70 19.01 42.47
C ARG A 241 11.43 19.36 43.94
N ASN A 242 11.86 20.54 44.36
CA ASN A 242 11.68 21.03 45.74
C ASN A 242 10.48 21.99 45.87
N VAL A 243 9.72 22.22 44.78
CA VAL A 243 8.54 23.08 44.76
C VAL A 243 7.31 22.19 44.90
N SER A 244 6.58 22.33 46.01
CA SER A 244 5.32 21.61 46.21
C SER A 244 4.14 22.45 45.68
N CYS A 245 3.54 22.07 44.55
CA CYS A 245 2.23 22.57 44.15
C CYS A 245 1.13 21.81 44.90
N ASN A 246 0.24 22.54 45.57
CA ASN A 246 -0.87 21.95 46.34
C ASN A 246 -2.09 21.55 45.47
N GLY A 247 -1.95 21.51 44.13
CA GLY A 247 -2.94 20.91 43.21
C GLY A 247 -4.32 21.55 43.16
N ARG A 248 -4.56 22.68 43.86
CA ARG A 248 -5.85 23.40 43.86
C ARG A 248 -5.77 24.65 43.00
N CYS A 249 -6.11 24.50 41.71
CA CYS A 249 -6.19 25.61 40.76
C CYS A 249 -7.22 26.68 41.18
N ASP A 250 -8.23 26.32 41.97
CA ASP A 250 -9.31 27.22 42.38
C ASP A 250 -8.88 28.32 43.36
N THR A 251 -7.77 28.08 44.08
CA THR A 251 -7.21 28.96 45.13
C THR A 251 -5.85 29.53 44.75
N CYS A 252 -5.44 29.43 43.47
CA CYS A 252 -4.18 29.99 43.01
C CYS A 252 -4.26 31.54 43.00
N PRO A 253 -3.30 32.27 43.60
CA PRO A 253 -3.29 33.74 43.63
C PRO A 253 -3.25 34.42 42.25
N GLU A 254 -3.08 33.67 41.16
CA GLU A 254 -2.97 34.20 39.79
C GLU A 254 -4.31 34.48 39.11
N LYS A 255 -5.47 34.13 39.71
CA LYS A 255 -6.80 34.49 39.16
C LYS A 255 -6.97 36.00 38.94
N GLU A 256 -6.29 36.83 39.72
CA GLU A 256 -6.31 38.30 39.57
C GLU A 256 -5.34 38.80 38.47
N ARG A 257 -4.36 38.00 38.02
CA ARG A 257 -3.41 38.37 36.95
C ARG A 257 -3.91 38.06 35.54
N HIS A 258 -4.76 37.05 35.38
CA HIS A 258 -5.32 36.66 34.08
C HIS A 258 -6.08 37.80 33.37
N THR A 259 -6.74 38.69 34.13
CA THR A 259 -7.47 39.85 33.59
C THR A 259 -6.55 40.94 33.05
N ILE A 260 -5.33 41.06 33.61
CA ILE A 260 -4.36 42.12 33.29
C ILE A 260 -3.51 41.72 32.08
N ILE A 261 -3.10 40.45 32.00
CA ILE A 261 -2.25 39.92 30.91
C ILE A 261 -2.99 39.89 29.57
N HIS A 262 -4.31 39.63 29.58
CA HIS A 262 -5.13 39.65 28.36
C HIS A 262 -5.16 41.03 27.66
N GLN A 263 -5.10 42.12 28.43
CA GLN A 263 -5.09 43.49 27.90
C GLN A 263 -3.71 43.91 27.37
N GLU A 264 -2.61 43.43 27.95
CA GLU A 264 -1.26 43.74 27.48
C GLU A 264 -0.89 42.96 26.19
N LEU A 265 -1.36 41.73 26.04
CA LEU A 265 -1.06 40.87 24.88
C LEU A 265 -1.69 41.37 23.57
N GLU A 266 -2.90 41.94 23.61
CA GLU A 266 -3.52 42.55 22.42
C GLU A 266 -2.72 43.76 21.90
N SER A 267 -2.13 44.56 22.80
CA SER A 267 -1.38 45.76 22.44
C SER A 267 -0.03 45.45 21.76
N LYS A 268 0.65 44.37 22.16
CA LYS A 268 1.95 43.96 21.60
C LYS A 268 1.80 43.22 20.26
N ARG A 269 0.63 42.61 20.00
CA ARG A 269 0.33 41.82 18.79
C ARG A 269 0.26 42.68 17.51
N SER A 270 -0.29 43.90 17.60
CA SER A 270 -0.40 44.82 16.45
C SER A 270 0.95 45.39 16.02
N ALA A 271 1.81 45.76 16.98
CA ALA A 271 3.04 46.52 16.68
C ALA A 271 4.15 45.69 16.01
N LYS A 272 4.22 44.38 16.27
CA LYS A 272 5.25 43.50 15.67
C LYS A 272 4.87 42.99 14.27
N LEU A 273 3.57 42.85 13.98
CA LEU A 273 3.09 42.42 12.66
C LEU A 273 3.36 43.50 11.60
N ASP A 274 3.16 44.77 11.95
CA ASP A 274 3.43 45.92 11.06
C ASP A 274 4.93 46.14 10.79
N ALA A 275 5.80 45.83 11.75
CA ALA A 275 7.24 45.91 11.56
C ALA A 275 7.78 44.80 10.63
N PHE A 276 7.11 43.64 10.61
CA PHE A 276 7.52 42.49 9.82
C PHE A 276 7.15 42.63 8.33
N LEU A 277 5.95 43.14 8.03
CA LEU A 277 5.45 43.34 6.66
C LEU A 277 6.28 44.33 5.83
N ASN A 278 7.09 45.17 6.47
CA ASN A 278 7.87 46.23 5.82
C ASN A 278 9.34 45.86 5.50
N SER A 279 9.75 44.60 5.68
CA SER A 279 11.18 44.20 5.63
C SER A 279 11.62 43.35 4.42
N SER A 280 10.86 43.32 3.33
CA SER A 280 11.20 42.50 2.15
C SER A 280 11.21 43.30 0.84
N SER A 281 12.34 43.95 0.55
CA SER A 281 12.63 44.50 -0.79
C SER A 281 14.12 44.82 -1.01
N GLN A 282 15.00 43.82 -1.20
CA GLN A 282 16.21 43.99 -2.03
C GLN A 282 16.63 42.69 -2.74
N PRO A 283 17.00 42.74 -4.04
CA PRO A 283 17.47 41.59 -4.82
C PRO A 283 19.00 41.42 -4.77
N VAL A 284 19.47 40.18 -4.86
CA VAL A 284 20.91 39.82 -4.91
C VAL A 284 21.29 39.27 -6.29
N SER A 285 22.44 39.74 -6.78
CA SER A 285 23.08 39.49 -8.07
C SER A 285 23.91 38.19 -8.15
N GLN A 286 24.03 37.64 -9.38
CA GLN A 286 24.88 36.49 -9.77
C GLN A 286 26.40 36.75 -9.65
N PRO A 287 27.23 35.68 -9.72
CA PRO A 287 28.23 35.62 -10.80
C PRO A 287 28.54 34.23 -11.43
N ASN A 288 29.19 34.35 -12.61
CA ASN A 288 29.70 33.42 -13.63
C ASN A 288 30.65 32.24 -13.24
N GLY A 289 30.70 31.20 -14.08
CA GLY A 289 31.95 30.80 -14.80
C GLY A 289 32.53 29.36 -14.69
N CYS A 290 32.45 28.61 -15.81
CA CYS A 290 33.17 27.43 -16.37
C CYS A 290 34.38 26.73 -15.68
N VAL A 291 34.57 25.40 -15.95
CA VAL A 291 35.52 24.78 -16.94
C VAL A 291 35.51 23.21 -16.92
N ASN A 292 35.63 22.63 -18.13
CA ASN A 292 35.88 21.27 -18.69
C ASN A 292 36.56 20.12 -17.90
N ASN A 293 36.23 18.86 -18.27
CA ASN A 293 37.20 17.90 -18.89
C ASN A 293 36.59 16.66 -19.60
N GLN A 294 37.28 16.24 -20.67
CA GLN A 294 37.18 15.09 -21.61
C GLN A 294 37.53 13.72 -20.95
N ALA A 295 37.47 12.50 -21.51
CA ALA A 295 36.89 11.77 -22.66
C ALA A 295 37.29 10.27 -22.50
N ASN A 296 36.56 9.31 -23.08
CA ASN A 296 37.03 8.22 -23.96
C ASN A 296 36.15 6.95 -23.98
N THR A 297 36.00 6.44 -25.21
CA THR A 297 35.30 5.26 -25.74
C THR A 297 36.22 4.04 -25.85
N HIS A 298 35.67 2.83 -25.98
CA HIS A 298 36.16 1.76 -26.89
C HIS A 298 35.11 0.65 -27.13
N MET A 299 35.17 0.04 -28.32
CA MET A 299 34.22 -0.90 -28.97
C MET A 299 34.80 -2.33 -29.10
N GLU A 300 33.91 -3.27 -29.52
CA GLU A 300 34.12 -4.54 -30.28
C GLU A 300 34.83 -5.73 -29.58
N GLU A 301 34.53 -7.03 -29.81
CA GLU A 301 33.91 -7.78 -30.93
C GLU A 301 33.47 -9.23 -30.50
N GLU A 302 32.63 -9.92 -31.31
CA GLU A 302 32.06 -11.28 -31.14
C GLU A 302 33.04 -12.48 -31.34
N PRO A 303 32.66 -13.73 -31.00
CA PRO A 303 32.39 -14.69 -32.10
C PRO A 303 31.35 -15.84 -31.85
N LYS A 304 30.59 -16.12 -32.93
CA LYS A 304 30.26 -17.40 -33.63
C LYS A 304 29.84 -18.69 -32.88
N THR A 305 28.53 -18.95 -33.03
CA THR A 305 27.76 -20.17 -33.37
C THR A 305 28.37 -21.59 -33.40
N GLY A 306 27.61 -22.53 -32.81
CA GLY A 306 27.67 -23.98 -33.05
C GLY A 306 26.42 -24.75 -32.60
N SER A 307 25.62 -25.21 -33.58
CA SER A 307 24.66 -26.34 -33.67
C SER A 307 23.68 -26.74 -32.54
N LEU A 308 22.42 -26.87 -32.94
CA LEU A 308 21.15 -26.81 -32.18
C LEU A 308 20.43 -28.17 -31.98
N LEU A 309 21.10 -29.26 -31.55
CA LEU A 309 20.44 -30.59 -31.61
C LEU A 309 20.74 -31.63 -30.50
N ALA A 310 20.99 -31.22 -29.25
CA ALA A 310 20.94 -32.15 -28.12
C ALA A 310 20.87 -31.45 -26.76
N ALA A 311 19.67 -31.22 -26.20
CA ALA A 311 19.42 -31.14 -24.74
C ALA A 311 17.97 -30.71 -24.45
N VAL A 312 17.03 -31.66 -24.35
CA VAL A 312 15.73 -31.43 -23.69
C VAL A 312 15.33 -32.71 -22.94
N GLU A 313 15.77 -32.85 -21.69
CA GLU A 313 15.22 -33.83 -20.73
C GLU A 313 15.04 -33.24 -19.30
N GLY A 314 15.09 -31.92 -19.11
CA GLY A 314 15.18 -31.31 -17.77
C GLY A 314 13.94 -30.61 -17.18
N ILE A 315 12.77 -30.59 -17.82
CA ILE A 315 11.71 -29.59 -17.50
C ILE A 315 10.72 -30.03 -16.37
N ALA A 316 10.87 -31.21 -15.76
CA ALA A 316 9.78 -31.82 -14.98
C ALA A 316 10.10 -32.21 -13.52
N ASP A 317 10.76 -31.35 -12.73
CA ASP A 317 10.85 -31.57 -11.28
C ASP A 317 9.92 -30.63 -10.49
N ASP A 318 8.76 -31.16 -10.09
CA ASP A 318 7.74 -30.50 -9.27
C ASP A 318 7.66 -31.10 -7.84
N SER A 319 8.72 -31.79 -7.39
CA SER A 319 8.77 -32.48 -6.09
C SER A 319 8.39 -31.60 -4.89
N PHE A 320 8.65 -30.29 -4.97
CA PHE A 320 8.31 -29.29 -3.95
C PHE A 320 6.81 -28.98 -3.77
N LEU A 321 5.91 -29.41 -4.68
CA LEU A 321 4.46 -29.15 -4.60
C LEU A 321 3.67 -30.19 -3.77
N THR A 322 4.32 -31.24 -3.26
CA THR A 322 3.62 -32.47 -2.83
C THR A 322 3.22 -32.55 -1.35
N GLU A 323 3.58 -31.60 -0.49
CA GLU A 323 3.19 -31.63 0.92
C GLU A 323 1.74 -31.14 1.12
N THR A 324 0.82 -32.07 1.37
CA THR A 324 -0.60 -31.81 1.61
C THR A 324 -1.02 -32.25 3.01
N THR A 325 -1.50 -31.31 3.83
CA THR A 325 -2.29 -31.61 5.04
C THR A 325 -3.73 -31.16 4.81
N THR A 326 -4.65 -32.12 4.87
CA THR A 326 -6.09 -31.91 4.65
C THR A 326 -6.81 -31.67 5.98
N THR A 327 -7.53 -30.57 6.10
CA THR A 327 -8.55 -30.35 7.15
C THR A 327 -9.80 -29.76 6.53
N ALA A 328 -10.95 -30.41 6.75
CA ALA A 328 -12.25 -30.00 6.25
C ALA A 328 -12.83 -28.85 7.10
N VAL A 329 -13.30 -27.78 6.45
CA VAL A 329 -13.96 -26.63 7.08
C VAL A 329 -15.29 -26.38 6.36
N GLN A 330 -16.36 -26.15 7.14
CA GLN A 330 -17.68 -25.76 6.64
C GLN A 330 -17.80 -24.22 6.69
N ALA A 331 -18.23 -23.60 5.59
CA ALA A 331 -18.34 -22.15 5.45
C ALA A 331 -19.82 -21.68 5.43
N PRO A 332 -20.17 -20.51 6.03
CA PRO A 332 -21.49 -19.91 5.91
C PRO A 332 -21.64 -19.03 4.65
N GLN A 333 -22.87 -18.90 4.17
CA GLN A 333 -23.24 -18.19 2.94
C GLN A 333 -23.53 -16.70 3.18
N GLN A 334 -22.90 -15.82 2.40
CA GLN A 334 -23.50 -14.62 1.79
C GLN A 334 -22.47 -13.94 0.86
N GLY A 335 -22.86 -13.69 -0.40
CA GLY A 335 -22.04 -12.94 -1.37
C GLY A 335 -22.92 -12.41 -2.50
N GLY A 336 -22.84 -11.10 -2.76
CA GLY A 336 -23.43 -10.44 -3.92
C GLY A 336 -22.52 -10.59 -5.14
N VAL A 337 -23.11 -10.66 -6.34
CA VAL A 337 -22.38 -10.83 -7.60
C VAL A 337 -22.11 -9.48 -8.26
N VAL A 338 -20.85 -9.27 -8.63
CA VAL A 338 -20.38 -8.13 -9.41
C VAL A 338 -20.69 -8.37 -10.89
N LYS A 339 -21.40 -7.44 -11.52
CA LYS A 339 -21.47 -7.33 -12.99
C LYS A 339 -20.43 -6.32 -13.43
N VAL A 340 -19.45 -6.76 -14.20
CA VAL A 340 -18.66 -5.89 -15.06
C VAL A 340 -19.28 -6.01 -16.46
N ASP A 341 -20.05 -5.02 -16.88
CA ASP A 341 -20.48 -4.91 -18.28
C ASP A 341 -19.24 -4.50 -19.09
N VAL A 342 -18.68 -5.46 -19.84
CA VAL A 342 -17.53 -5.25 -20.72
C VAL A 342 -17.96 -5.51 -22.16
N THR A 343 -18.62 -4.54 -22.77
CA THR A 343 -18.92 -4.52 -24.21
C THR A 343 -18.61 -3.14 -24.81
N ASP A 344 -17.55 -2.47 -24.33
CA ASP A 344 -17.01 -1.28 -24.99
C ASP A 344 -15.93 -1.74 -25.97
N THR A 345 -16.30 -1.84 -27.25
CA THR A 345 -15.40 -2.18 -28.36
C THR A 345 -14.25 -1.19 -28.54
N ASP A 346 -14.34 -0.01 -27.91
CA ASP A 346 -13.31 1.03 -27.96
C ASP A 346 -12.11 0.77 -27.01
N VAL A 347 -12.22 -0.23 -26.11
CA VAL A 347 -11.22 -0.52 -25.06
C VAL A 347 -10.33 -1.73 -25.37
N TYR A 348 -10.78 -2.65 -26.22
CA TYR A 348 -10.09 -3.93 -26.49
C TYR A 348 -9.72 -4.10 -27.96
N GLY A 349 -8.61 -4.79 -28.22
CA GLY A 349 -8.11 -5.07 -29.58
C GLY A 349 -8.72 -6.35 -30.19
N GLY A 350 -9.54 -7.07 -29.44
CA GLY A 350 -10.19 -8.31 -29.83
C GLY A 350 -10.83 -8.98 -28.62
N GLU A 351 -11.69 -9.97 -28.88
CA GLU A 351 -12.47 -10.66 -27.85
C GLU A 351 -12.48 -12.17 -28.06
N TYR A 352 -12.51 -12.91 -26.96
CA TYR A 352 -12.83 -14.33 -26.92
C TYR A 352 -13.72 -14.59 -25.70
N ARG A 353 -14.83 -15.31 -25.90
CA ARG A 353 -15.71 -15.73 -24.81
C ARG A 353 -16.03 -17.22 -24.91
N GLN A 354 -15.79 -17.92 -23.81
CA GLN A 354 -16.19 -19.31 -23.63
C GLN A 354 -16.98 -19.46 -22.33
N ARG A 355 -18.16 -20.07 -22.44
CA ARG A 355 -18.99 -20.47 -21.31
C ARG A 355 -19.00 -21.98 -21.21
N ASP A 356 -18.57 -22.49 -20.07
CA ASP A 356 -18.36 -23.92 -19.84
C ASP A 356 -17.50 -24.52 -20.98
N GLN A 357 -18.05 -25.40 -21.83
CA GLN A 357 -17.35 -26.00 -22.98
C GLN A 357 -17.82 -25.44 -24.33
N VAL A 358 -18.60 -24.36 -24.32
CA VAL A 358 -19.14 -23.73 -25.52
C VAL A 358 -18.40 -22.43 -25.76
N VAL A 359 -17.81 -22.30 -26.95
CA VAL A 359 -17.25 -21.02 -27.40
C VAL A 359 -18.41 -20.19 -27.97
N GLU A 360 -18.61 -19.00 -27.40
CA GLU A 360 -19.71 -18.11 -27.75
C GLU A 360 -19.26 -17.10 -28.83
N GLU A 361 -18.12 -16.45 -28.61
CA GLU A 361 -17.64 -15.33 -29.42
C GLU A 361 -16.11 -15.41 -29.56
N TYR A 362 -15.60 -15.06 -30.74
CA TYR A 362 -14.18 -14.78 -30.94
C TYR A 362 -14.00 -13.86 -32.15
N GLU A 363 -13.31 -12.74 -31.97
CA GLU A 363 -13.05 -11.76 -33.03
C GLU A 363 -11.78 -10.97 -32.73
N SER A 364 -11.09 -10.50 -33.77
CA SER A 364 -9.99 -9.56 -33.66
C SER A 364 -10.39 -8.24 -34.30
N PHE A 365 -10.04 -7.13 -33.64
CA PHE A 365 -10.29 -5.77 -34.13
C PHE A 365 -9.00 -5.09 -34.58
N GLU A 366 -7.86 -5.78 -34.49
CA GLU A 366 -6.54 -5.22 -34.79
C GLU A 366 -5.85 -5.90 -35.96
N ASP A 367 -5.25 -5.06 -36.80
CA ASP A 367 -4.49 -5.51 -37.96
C ASP A 367 -3.28 -6.35 -37.56
N GLY A 368 -3.18 -7.55 -38.13
CA GLY A 368 -2.06 -8.46 -37.87
C GLY A 368 -2.20 -9.27 -36.57
N ILE A 369 -3.31 -9.14 -35.85
CA ILE A 369 -3.65 -10.02 -34.72
C ILE A 369 -4.83 -10.91 -35.11
N GLU A 370 -4.72 -12.22 -34.86
CA GLU A 370 -5.82 -13.17 -35.02
C GLU A 370 -6.26 -13.72 -33.67
N VAL A 371 -7.57 -13.75 -33.43
CA VAL A 371 -8.20 -14.41 -32.29
C VAL A 371 -9.10 -15.52 -32.82
N LEU A 372 -8.80 -16.76 -32.45
CA LEU A 372 -9.51 -17.94 -32.96
C LEU A 372 -9.85 -18.87 -31.80
N CYS A 373 -10.95 -19.60 -31.90
CA CYS A 373 -11.12 -20.78 -31.05
C CYS A 373 -10.15 -21.90 -31.47
N LEU A 374 -9.72 -22.73 -30.52
CA LEU A 374 -8.71 -23.77 -30.72
C LEU A 374 -9.08 -24.72 -31.86
N ALA A 375 -10.33 -25.18 -31.91
CA ALA A 375 -10.82 -26.05 -32.98
C ALA A 375 -10.62 -25.42 -34.37
N LYS A 376 -10.94 -24.14 -34.54
CA LYS A 376 -10.82 -23.42 -35.81
C LYS A 376 -9.37 -23.08 -36.14
N ALA A 377 -8.55 -22.77 -35.15
CA ALA A 377 -7.13 -22.55 -35.34
C ALA A 377 -6.44 -23.81 -35.87
N LEU A 378 -6.74 -24.98 -35.31
CA LEU A 378 -6.19 -26.27 -35.75
C LEU A 378 -6.65 -26.66 -37.17
N GLU A 379 -7.86 -26.27 -37.57
CA GLU A 379 -8.38 -26.46 -38.93
C GLU A 379 -7.67 -25.53 -39.93
N LYS A 380 -7.55 -24.24 -39.60
CA LYS A 380 -6.97 -23.20 -40.46
C LYS A 380 -5.46 -23.32 -40.59
N TYR A 381 -4.78 -23.68 -39.50
CA TYR A 381 -3.32 -23.69 -39.39
C TYR A 381 -2.83 -25.04 -38.84
N PRO A 382 -2.68 -26.07 -39.69
CA PRO A 382 -2.22 -27.40 -39.28
C PRO A 382 -0.88 -27.39 -38.53
N TRP A 383 -0.02 -26.41 -38.83
CA TRP A 383 1.28 -26.23 -38.18
C TRP A 383 1.17 -25.91 -36.68
N ILE A 384 0.03 -25.41 -36.18
CA ILE A 384 -0.18 -25.18 -34.75
C ILE A 384 -0.04 -26.49 -33.98
N ARG A 385 -0.65 -27.57 -34.50
CA ARG A 385 -0.57 -28.90 -33.90
C ARG A 385 0.87 -29.42 -33.85
N GLU A 386 1.66 -29.12 -34.87
CA GLU A 386 3.01 -29.65 -35.00
C GLU A 386 4.01 -28.86 -34.14
N LYS A 387 3.91 -27.53 -34.15
CA LYS A 387 4.91 -26.61 -33.61
C LYS A 387 4.60 -26.04 -32.22
N TYR A 388 3.33 -25.94 -31.82
CA TYR A 388 2.95 -25.19 -30.62
C TYR A 388 2.10 -25.99 -29.62
N MET A 389 1.12 -26.76 -30.08
CA MET A 389 0.23 -27.51 -29.20
C MET A 389 0.98 -28.63 -28.45
N TRP A 390 0.92 -28.60 -27.12
CA TRP A 390 1.62 -29.49 -26.19
C TRP A 390 3.15 -29.48 -26.39
N ARG A 391 3.73 -28.30 -26.64
CA ARG A 391 5.18 -28.11 -26.86
C ARG A 391 5.88 -27.32 -25.77
N ALA A 392 5.20 -26.36 -25.15
CA ALA A 392 5.69 -25.72 -23.94
C ALA A 392 5.43 -26.60 -22.71
N MET A 393 4.41 -27.46 -22.78
CA MET A 393 4.01 -28.36 -21.70
C MET A 393 3.79 -29.80 -22.16
N SER A 394 4.21 -30.76 -21.34
CA SER A 394 3.91 -32.18 -21.58
C SER A 394 2.44 -32.50 -21.27
N PRO A 395 1.73 -33.23 -22.15
CA PRO A 395 0.37 -33.69 -21.87
C PRO A 395 0.32 -34.70 -20.72
N ASP A 396 1.42 -35.36 -20.42
CA ASP A 396 1.51 -36.38 -19.37
C ASP A 396 2.02 -35.83 -18.03
N LYS A 397 2.28 -34.53 -17.93
CA LYS A 397 2.84 -33.87 -16.74
C LYS A 397 2.08 -34.25 -15.46
N ASP A 398 0.76 -34.11 -15.45
CA ASP A 398 -0.08 -34.50 -14.31
C ASP A 398 -1.50 -34.91 -14.73
N GLU A 399 -2.38 -35.11 -13.75
CA GLU A 399 -3.77 -35.52 -14.00
C GLU A 399 -4.55 -34.46 -14.79
N ILE A 400 -4.26 -33.19 -14.56
CA ILE A 400 -4.95 -32.06 -15.20
C ILE A 400 -4.56 -31.99 -16.67
N THR A 401 -3.26 -32.05 -16.98
CA THR A 401 -2.80 -32.05 -18.38
C THR A 401 -3.31 -33.26 -19.13
N ARG A 402 -3.34 -34.45 -18.50
CA ARG A 402 -3.89 -35.66 -19.14
C ARG A 402 -5.38 -35.54 -19.43
N ALA A 403 -6.14 -34.90 -18.53
CA ALA A 403 -7.56 -34.69 -18.71
C ALA A 403 -7.85 -33.70 -19.86
N VAL A 404 -7.12 -32.58 -19.93
CA VAL A 404 -7.24 -31.60 -21.03
C VAL A 404 -6.78 -32.21 -22.36
N ALA A 405 -5.66 -32.93 -22.39
CA ALA A 405 -5.17 -33.61 -23.59
C ALA A 405 -6.15 -34.68 -24.11
N LYS A 406 -6.91 -35.32 -23.21
CA LYS A 406 -7.99 -36.23 -23.61
C LYS A 406 -9.16 -35.46 -24.23
N ASN A 407 -9.54 -34.33 -23.64
CA ASN A 407 -10.59 -33.46 -24.18
C ASN A 407 -10.22 -32.93 -25.58
N ASP A 408 -8.98 -32.50 -25.79
CA ASP A 408 -8.49 -31.98 -27.07
C ASP A 408 -8.64 -32.94 -28.25
N LYS A 409 -8.66 -34.25 -27.99
CA LYS A 409 -8.85 -35.28 -29.02
C LYS A 409 -10.28 -35.35 -29.53
N THR A 410 -11.25 -34.97 -28.69
CA THR A 410 -12.68 -35.11 -28.98
C THR A 410 -13.37 -33.77 -29.22
N SER A 411 -13.05 -32.76 -28.42
CA SER A 411 -13.70 -31.44 -28.42
C SER A 411 -12.71 -30.38 -27.92
N PRO A 412 -11.70 -29.99 -28.73
CA PRO A 412 -10.72 -28.99 -28.33
C PRO A 412 -11.40 -27.65 -28.06
N THR A 413 -11.27 -27.17 -26.82
CA THR A 413 -11.89 -25.95 -26.29
C THR A 413 -10.79 -25.04 -25.74
N GLY A 414 -10.96 -23.72 -25.88
CA GLY A 414 -9.95 -22.70 -25.61
C GLY A 414 -9.63 -21.88 -26.85
N TYR A 415 -8.64 -21.00 -26.76
CA TYR A 415 -8.33 -20.03 -27.81
C TYR A 415 -6.90 -20.14 -28.33
N VAL A 416 -6.72 -19.69 -29.58
CA VAL A 416 -5.41 -19.36 -30.13
C VAL A 416 -5.39 -17.88 -30.48
N ILE A 417 -4.42 -17.15 -29.93
CA ILE A 417 -4.18 -15.75 -30.28
C ILE A 417 -2.80 -15.63 -30.93
N ILE A 418 -2.76 -15.07 -32.13
CA ILE A 418 -1.54 -14.97 -32.93
C ILE A 418 -1.30 -13.49 -33.24
N ALA A 419 -0.18 -12.94 -32.78
CA ALA A 419 0.36 -11.70 -33.32
C ALA A 419 1.34 -12.06 -34.44
N HIS A 420 1.01 -11.68 -35.67
CA HIS A 420 1.84 -11.93 -36.85
C HIS A 420 3.13 -11.10 -36.82
N PRO A 421 4.14 -11.44 -37.65
CA PRO A 421 5.45 -10.78 -37.58
C PRO A 421 5.34 -9.26 -37.67
N GLY A 422 5.92 -8.56 -36.69
CA GLY A 422 5.89 -7.10 -36.59
C GLY A 422 4.55 -6.47 -36.15
N ALA A 423 3.48 -7.24 -35.96
CA ALA A 423 2.20 -6.74 -35.47
C ALA A 423 2.33 -6.29 -34.00
N LYS A 424 1.60 -5.24 -33.60
CA LYS A 424 1.66 -4.74 -32.23
C LYS A 424 0.26 -4.47 -31.72
N SER A 425 -0.08 -5.09 -30.60
CA SER A 425 -1.36 -4.84 -29.93
C SER A 425 -1.41 -3.41 -29.42
N VAL A 426 -2.35 -2.61 -29.91
CA VAL A 426 -2.59 -1.25 -29.40
C VAL A 426 -3.38 -1.32 -28.10
N ASN A 427 -4.42 -2.14 -28.10
CA ASN A 427 -5.28 -2.44 -26.97
C ASN A 427 -5.13 -3.91 -26.55
N PRO A 428 -5.40 -4.26 -25.28
CA PRO A 428 -5.37 -5.65 -24.85
C PRO A 428 -6.45 -6.47 -25.56
N ILE A 429 -6.15 -7.73 -25.89
CA ILE A 429 -7.16 -8.70 -26.30
C ILE A 429 -7.87 -9.21 -25.04
N ASN A 430 -9.19 -9.15 -25.00
CA ASN A 430 -10.01 -9.64 -23.89
C ASN A 430 -10.33 -11.12 -24.08
N SER A 431 -10.10 -11.95 -23.07
CA SER A 431 -10.51 -13.35 -23.06
C SER A 431 -11.32 -13.66 -21.80
N GLN A 432 -12.48 -14.27 -21.96
CA GLN A 432 -13.42 -14.57 -20.88
C GLN A 432 -13.70 -16.07 -20.83
N LEU A 433 -13.39 -16.67 -19.68
CA LEU A 433 -13.66 -18.07 -19.37
C LEU A 433 -14.69 -18.12 -18.24
N ILE A 434 -15.93 -18.48 -18.57
CA ILE A 434 -17.07 -18.39 -17.65
C ILE A 434 -17.52 -19.81 -17.29
N MET A 435 -17.66 -20.11 -16.00
CA MET A 435 -18.31 -21.33 -15.52
C MET A 435 -19.73 -21.04 -15.06
N GLU A 436 -20.70 -21.86 -15.48
CA GLU A 436 -22.10 -21.68 -15.06
C GLU A 436 -22.72 -23.02 -14.65
N ASN A 437 -22.71 -24.01 -15.53
CA ASN A 437 -23.45 -25.25 -15.34
C ASN A 437 -22.56 -26.49 -15.27
N ASN A 438 -21.29 -26.36 -15.64
CA ASN A 438 -20.42 -27.51 -15.82
C ASN A 438 -19.64 -27.86 -14.54
N LYS A 439 -19.55 -29.15 -14.26
CA LYS A 439 -18.75 -29.67 -13.15
C LYS A 439 -17.26 -29.48 -13.37
N ILE A 440 -16.80 -29.61 -14.63
CA ILE A 440 -15.39 -29.44 -15.01
C ILE A 440 -15.31 -28.68 -16.32
N GLN A 441 -14.68 -27.51 -16.29
CA GLN A 441 -14.32 -26.76 -17.49
C GLN A 441 -12.90 -27.17 -17.94
N TYR A 442 -12.77 -27.68 -19.16
CA TYR A 442 -11.50 -27.88 -19.84
C TYR A 442 -11.22 -26.69 -20.77
N VAL A 443 -9.99 -26.20 -20.73
CA VAL A 443 -9.53 -25.10 -21.59
C VAL A 443 -8.08 -25.37 -21.99
N HIS A 444 -7.76 -25.23 -23.26
CA HIS A 444 -6.41 -25.24 -23.78
C HIS A 444 -6.17 -23.99 -24.66
N ASN A 445 -5.36 -23.08 -24.16
CA ASN A 445 -5.02 -21.82 -24.80
C ASN A 445 -3.61 -21.84 -25.37
N ILE A 446 -3.42 -21.27 -26.55
CA ILE A 446 -2.11 -21.10 -27.18
C ILE A 446 -1.97 -19.63 -27.58
N LEU A 447 -0.93 -18.96 -27.11
CA LEU A 447 -0.64 -17.57 -27.48
C LEU A 447 0.73 -17.50 -28.16
N ILE A 448 0.78 -16.84 -29.31
CA ILE A 448 1.96 -16.78 -30.17
C ILE A 448 2.25 -15.32 -30.49
N SER A 449 3.39 -14.81 -30.00
CA SER A 449 4.00 -13.57 -30.46
C SER A 449 5.12 -13.94 -31.44
N MET A 450 4.86 -13.77 -32.73
CA MET A 450 5.80 -14.04 -33.82
C MET A 450 6.94 -13.00 -33.84
N PRO A 451 7.97 -13.14 -34.69
CA PRO A 451 9.17 -12.32 -34.57
C PRO A 451 8.87 -10.83 -34.75
N GLY A 452 9.42 -10.00 -33.84
CA GLY A 452 9.19 -8.56 -33.85
C GLY A 452 7.80 -8.09 -33.41
N SER A 453 6.89 -9.00 -33.00
CA SER A 453 5.52 -8.61 -32.61
C SER A 453 5.38 -8.29 -31.13
N CYS A 454 4.29 -7.61 -30.75
CA CYS A 454 3.92 -7.34 -29.37
C CYS A 454 2.46 -7.73 -29.15
N LEU A 455 2.20 -8.59 -28.17
CA LEU A 455 0.86 -9.09 -27.86
C LEU A 455 0.50 -8.86 -26.39
N THR A 456 -0.59 -8.14 -26.15
CA THR A 456 -1.14 -7.94 -24.80
C THR A 456 -2.50 -8.64 -24.69
N VAL A 457 -2.68 -9.48 -23.67
CA VAL A 457 -3.92 -10.20 -23.42
C VAL A 457 -4.34 -10.05 -21.96
N ALA A 458 -5.60 -9.70 -21.75
CA ALA A 458 -6.29 -9.71 -20.46
C ALA A 458 -7.25 -10.89 -20.43
N SER A 459 -7.12 -11.76 -19.44
CA SER A 459 -7.92 -12.96 -19.28
C SER A 459 -8.69 -12.92 -17.98
N LEU A 460 -10.01 -12.97 -18.07
CA LEU A 460 -10.93 -13.05 -16.94
C LEU A 460 -11.49 -14.46 -16.84
N CYS A 461 -11.21 -15.15 -15.74
CA CYS A 461 -11.87 -16.40 -15.41
C CYS A 461 -12.89 -16.13 -14.30
N THR A 462 -14.16 -16.42 -14.58
CA THR A 462 -15.27 -16.06 -13.69
C THR A 462 -16.36 -17.13 -13.68
N TYR A 463 -17.36 -16.92 -12.84
CA TYR A 463 -18.55 -17.74 -12.75
C TYR A 463 -19.81 -16.89 -12.93
N HIS A 464 -20.87 -17.52 -13.43
CA HIS A 464 -22.21 -16.92 -13.41
C HIS A 464 -23.06 -17.69 -12.40
N CYS A 465 -23.60 -16.99 -11.40
CA CYS A 465 -24.74 -17.54 -10.67
C CYS A 465 -26.01 -17.16 -11.45
N GLY A 466 -26.72 -18.15 -11.98
CA GLY A 466 -28.04 -17.90 -12.58
C GLY A 466 -28.92 -17.10 -11.61
N GLN A 467 -29.78 -16.23 -12.13
CA GLN A 467 -30.71 -15.44 -11.32
C GLN A 467 -31.49 -16.32 -10.33
N LYS A 468 -31.88 -15.71 -9.19
CA LYS A 468 -32.58 -16.26 -8.02
C LYS A 468 -33.91 -17.00 -8.25
N ASP A 469 -34.27 -17.35 -9.48
CA ASP A 469 -35.53 -18.00 -9.78
C ASP A 469 -35.30 -19.48 -10.13
N HIS A 470 -35.46 -20.31 -9.08
CA HIS A 470 -35.91 -21.70 -9.13
C HIS A 470 -35.31 -22.63 -10.20
N HIS A 471 -34.00 -22.91 -10.19
CA HIS A 471 -33.49 -24.17 -10.77
C HIS A 471 -32.27 -24.70 -10.00
N ASP A 472 -32.19 -26.03 -9.88
CA ASP A 472 -31.14 -26.81 -9.19
C ASP A 472 -29.76 -26.66 -9.86
N TYR A 473 -29.10 -25.52 -9.69
CA TYR A 473 -27.74 -25.31 -10.17
C TYR A 473 -26.71 -25.95 -9.22
N ILE A 474 -25.71 -26.61 -9.80
CA ILE A 474 -24.58 -27.18 -9.05
C ILE A 474 -23.73 -26.01 -8.54
N VAL A 475 -23.81 -25.74 -7.24
CA VAL A 475 -22.98 -24.72 -6.58
C VAL A 475 -21.57 -25.27 -6.41
N GLY A 476 -20.75 -25.16 -7.45
CA GLY A 476 -19.32 -25.47 -7.45
C GLY A 476 -18.83 -26.30 -8.65
N GLY A 477 -17.57 -26.11 -9.01
CA GLY A 477 -16.97 -26.75 -10.18
C GLY A 477 -15.44 -26.70 -10.18
N GLN A 478 -14.83 -27.35 -11.17
CA GLN A 478 -13.39 -27.35 -11.35
C GLN A 478 -12.99 -26.69 -12.68
N HIS A 479 -12.02 -25.79 -12.64
CA HIS A 479 -11.46 -25.16 -13.83
C HIS A 479 -10.09 -25.78 -14.15
N TYR A 480 -10.00 -26.55 -15.24
CA TYR A 480 -8.77 -27.17 -15.74
C TYR A 480 -8.30 -26.38 -16.96
N GLY A 481 -7.37 -25.45 -16.73
CA GLY A 481 -6.83 -24.58 -17.76
C GLY A 481 -5.40 -24.95 -18.10
N VAL A 482 -5.10 -25.15 -19.38
CA VAL A 482 -3.74 -25.25 -19.92
C VAL A 482 -3.49 -24.05 -20.80
N SER A 483 -2.39 -23.35 -20.59
CA SER A 483 -2.00 -22.19 -21.41
C SER A 483 -0.54 -22.30 -21.83
N GLU A 484 -0.30 -22.28 -23.12
CA GLU A 484 1.05 -22.31 -23.71
C GLU A 484 1.35 -20.97 -24.38
N PHE A 485 2.48 -20.37 -24.01
CA PHE A 485 2.91 -19.06 -24.50
C PHE A 485 4.20 -19.21 -25.30
N PHE A 486 4.24 -18.59 -26.47
CA PHE A 486 5.40 -18.61 -27.35
C PHE A 486 5.78 -17.19 -27.71
N VAL A 487 6.97 -16.78 -27.27
CA VAL A 487 7.55 -15.45 -27.49
C VAL A 487 8.77 -15.64 -28.37
N GLU A 488 8.60 -15.42 -29.67
CA GLU A 488 9.67 -15.60 -30.65
C GLU A 488 10.67 -14.44 -30.61
N LYS A 489 11.70 -14.52 -31.45
CA LYS A 489 12.78 -13.55 -31.50
C LYS A 489 12.30 -12.09 -31.60
N ASP A 490 12.88 -11.22 -30.77
CA ASP A 490 12.62 -9.78 -30.73
C ASP A 490 11.13 -9.43 -30.51
N SER A 491 10.37 -10.32 -29.84
CA SER A 491 8.93 -10.15 -29.60
C SER A 491 8.57 -10.01 -28.12
N GLU A 492 7.37 -9.52 -27.85
CA GLU A 492 6.86 -9.32 -26.50
C GLU A 492 5.48 -9.96 -26.33
N LEU A 493 5.22 -10.54 -25.16
CA LEU A 493 3.90 -11.05 -24.79
C LEU A 493 3.60 -10.69 -23.33
N CYS A 494 2.55 -9.89 -23.12
CA CYS A 494 2.04 -9.53 -21.81
C CYS A 494 0.72 -10.22 -21.54
N PHE A 495 0.70 -11.18 -20.61
CA PHE A 495 -0.49 -11.91 -20.21
C PHE A 495 -0.90 -11.53 -18.79
N SER A 496 -2.15 -11.09 -18.63
CA SER A 496 -2.72 -10.76 -17.33
C SER A 496 -3.95 -11.62 -17.07
N MET A 497 -3.97 -12.31 -15.94
CA MET A 497 -5.04 -13.23 -15.57
C MET A 497 -5.69 -12.76 -14.27
N ILE A 498 -7.00 -12.52 -14.34
CA ILE A 498 -7.84 -12.11 -13.23
C ILE A 498 -8.80 -13.25 -12.93
N HIS A 499 -8.77 -13.73 -11.70
CA HIS A 499 -9.66 -14.78 -11.20
C HIS A 499 -10.71 -14.19 -10.26
N THR A 500 -11.97 -14.33 -10.66
CA THR A 500 -13.15 -13.88 -9.90
C THR A 500 -14.04 -15.09 -9.67
N TRP A 501 -13.84 -15.80 -8.57
CA TRP A 501 -14.58 -17.03 -8.26
C TRP A 501 -15.52 -16.83 -7.06
N CYS A 502 -16.09 -17.92 -6.57
CA CYS A 502 -16.68 -17.99 -5.25
C CYS A 502 -16.12 -19.19 -4.48
N ASN A 503 -16.51 -19.30 -3.20
CA ASN A 503 -16.15 -20.36 -2.26
C ASN A 503 -16.71 -21.76 -2.61
N SER A 504 -16.85 -22.07 -3.89
CA SER A 504 -17.31 -23.37 -4.39
C SER A 504 -16.49 -23.87 -5.59
N TYR A 505 -15.52 -23.10 -6.09
CA TYR A 505 -14.68 -23.48 -7.22
C TYR A 505 -13.27 -23.88 -6.82
N ILE A 506 -12.73 -24.88 -7.52
CA ILE A 506 -11.33 -25.30 -7.43
C ILE A 506 -10.67 -25.11 -8.79
N VAL A 507 -9.51 -24.48 -8.80
CA VAL A 507 -8.89 -23.98 -10.04
C VAL A 507 -7.49 -24.56 -10.17
N TRP A 508 -7.24 -25.23 -11.30
CA TRP A 508 -5.98 -25.92 -11.61
C TRP A 508 -5.38 -25.45 -12.95
N PRO A 509 -4.79 -24.24 -13.00
CA PRO A 509 -4.08 -23.78 -14.18
C PRO A 509 -2.72 -24.46 -14.33
N ARG A 510 -2.35 -24.73 -15.58
CA ARG A 510 -1.03 -25.19 -15.99
C ARG A 510 -0.55 -24.32 -17.13
N SER A 511 0.44 -23.49 -16.84
CA SER A 511 0.96 -22.50 -17.77
C SER A 511 2.44 -22.74 -18.05
N ALA A 512 2.83 -22.67 -19.32
CA ALA A 512 4.23 -22.74 -19.73
C ALA A 512 4.53 -21.75 -20.86
N ALA A 513 5.61 -21.00 -20.72
CA ALA A 513 6.09 -20.04 -21.70
C ALA A 513 7.46 -20.46 -22.24
N VAL A 514 7.65 -20.29 -23.55
CA VAL A 514 8.93 -20.44 -24.24
C VAL A 514 9.33 -19.08 -24.78
N VAL A 515 10.52 -18.59 -24.39
CA VAL A 515 10.99 -17.24 -24.75
C VAL A 515 12.32 -17.34 -25.50
N GLU A 516 12.31 -16.84 -26.73
CA GLU A 516 13.46 -16.81 -27.64
C GLU A 516 14.29 -15.53 -27.50
N GLU A 517 15.25 -15.35 -28.40
CA GLU A 517 16.27 -14.29 -28.34
C GLU A 517 15.63 -12.90 -28.24
N ASN A 518 16.07 -12.12 -27.25
CA ASN A 518 15.53 -10.79 -26.91
C ASN A 518 14.01 -10.76 -26.64
N GLY A 519 13.36 -11.91 -26.47
CA GLY A 519 11.94 -11.98 -26.17
C GLY A 519 11.62 -11.54 -24.74
N VAL A 520 10.45 -10.95 -24.54
CA VAL A 520 9.98 -10.51 -23.21
C VAL A 520 8.60 -11.08 -22.90
N PHE A 521 8.51 -11.83 -21.80
CA PHE A 521 7.25 -12.39 -21.30
C PHE A 521 6.85 -11.73 -19.97
N TYR A 522 5.61 -11.24 -19.89
CA TYR A 522 5.01 -10.79 -18.64
C TYR A 522 3.84 -11.70 -18.26
N SER A 523 3.80 -12.14 -17.00
CA SER A 523 2.73 -12.94 -16.43
C SER A 523 2.22 -12.26 -15.16
N ASN A 524 1.07 -11.61 -15.25
CA ASN A 524 0.42 -10.92 -14.13
C ASN A 524 -0.78 -11.72 -13.66
N TYR A 525 -0.90 -11.94 -12.36
CA TYR A 525 -1.98 -12.71 -11.78
C TYR A 525 -2.64 -11.96 -10.62
N VAL A 526 -3.98 -11.89 -10.64
CA VAL A 526 -4.78 -11.25 -9.60
C VAL A 526 -5.87 -12.21 -9.14
N CYS A 527 -5.94 -12.45 -7.83
CA CYS A 527 -7.00 -13.23 -7.19
C CYS A 527 -7.38 -12.56 -5.89
N LEU A 528 -8.41 -11.70 -5.94
CA LEU A 528 -8.92 -10.99 -4.76
C LEU A 528 -10.24 -11.55 -4.23
N GLU A 529 -10.96 -12.32 -5.06
CA GLU A 529 -12.24 -12.92 -4.69
C GLU A 529 -12.07 -14.28 -4.00
N PRO A 530 -13.05 -14.68 -3.17
CA PRO A 530 -13.04 -15.98 -2.52
C PRO A 530 -13.03 -17.14 -3.51
N VAL A 531 -12.23 -18.18 -3.22
CA VAL A 531 -12.12 -19.41 -4.00
C VAL A 531 -11.75 -20.55 -3.07
N VAL A 532 -12.25 -21.77 -3.27
CA VAL A 532 -11.89 -22.88 -2.36
C VAL A 532 -10.39 -23.13 -2.45
N LYS A 533 -9.91 -23.33 -3.67
CA LYS A 533 -8.49 -23.55 -3.92
C LYS A 533 -8.06 -23.11 -5.30
N VAL A 534 -6.90 -22.46 -5.36
CA VAL A 534 -6.13 -22.28 -6.59
C VAL A 534 -4.80 -22.99 -6.41
N GLN A 535 -4.39 -23.78 -7.40
CA GLN A 535 -3.03 -24.32 -7.43
C GLN A 535 -2.41 -24.12 -8.81
N MET A 536 -1.38 -23.27 -8.89
CA MET A 536 -0.65 -22.99 -10.12
C MET A 536 0.82 -22.68 -9.88
N CYS A 537 1.64 -22.96 -10.88
CA CYS A 537 3.03 -22.52 -10.96
C CYS A 537 3.41 -22.35 -12.44
N PRO A 538 3.06 -21.22 -13.09
CA PRO A 538 3.54 -20.88 -14.42
C PRO A 538 5.06 -21.03 -14.54
N VAL A 539 5.51 -21.66 -15.62
CA VAL A 539 6.94 -21.86 -15.93
C VAL A 539 7.30 -21.01 -17.15
N ALA A 540 8.38 -20.25 -17.10
CA ALA A 540 8.98 -19.62 -18.27
C ALA A 540 10.37 -20.19 -18.55
N ASP A 541 10.53 -20.76 -19.73
CA ASP A 541 11.81 -21.24 -20.26
C ASP A 541 12.46 -20.16 -21.14
N LEU A 542 13.47 -19.50 -20.57
CA LEU A 542 14.25 -18.45 -21.22
C LEU A 542 15.44 -19.07 -21.95
N ARG A 543 15.15 -19.64 -23.13
CA ARG A 543 16.13 -20.36 -23.97
C ARG A 543 16.82 -19.49 -25.02
N GLY A 544 16.36 -18.26 -25.21
CA GLY A 544 17.01 -17.28 -26.09
C GLY A 544 17.98 -16.35 -25.35
N ARG A 545 19.04 -15.90 -26.04
CA ARG A 545 19.95 -14.90 -25.48
C ARG A 545 19.19 -13.63 -25.10
N ASN A 546 19.50 -13.06 -23.94
CA ASN A 546 18.84 -11.88 -23.38
C ASN A 546 17.32 -12.00 -23.20
N ALA A 547 16.75 -13.20 -23.21
CA ALA A 547 15.33 -13.41 -22.94
C ALA A 547 14.96 -12.95 -21.52
N VAL A 548 13.75 -12.41 -21.35
CA VAL A 548 13.28 -11.87 -20.07
C VAL A 548 11.91 -12.43 -19.72
N ALA A 549 11.72 -12.84 -18.46
CA ALA A 549 10.39 -13.13 -17.90
C ALA A 549 10.14 -12.34 -16.61
N LYS A 550 8.98 -11.70 -16.53
CA LYS A 550 8.51 -11.01 -15.32
C LYS A 550 7.21 -11.62 -14.82
N PHE A 551 7.18 -11.94 -13.53
CA PHE A 551 6.01 -12.48 -12.85
C PHE A 551 5.52 -11.50 -11.79
N SER A 552 4.21 -11.26 -11.77
CA SER A 552 3.54 -10.47 -10.74
C SER A 552 2.33 -11.23 -10.23
N ALA A 553 2.16 -11.31 -8.91
CA ALA A 553 1.00 -11.92 -8.27
C ALA A 553 0.46 -11.03 -7.14
N VAL A 554 -0.85 -10.78 -7.16
CA VAL A 554 -1.58 -10.04 -6.13
C VAL A 554 -2.70 -10.93 -5.60
N LEU A 555 -2.57 -11.37 -4.34
CA LEU A 555 -3.39 -12.44 -3.76
C LEU A 555 -4.06 -11.98 -2.46
N LEU A 556 -5.36 -12.21 -2.34
CA LEU A 556 -6.12 -12.09 -1.08
C LEU A 556 -6.79 -13.44 -0.77
N ALA A 557 -6.43 -14.03 0.37
CA ALA A 557 -7.06 -15.26 0.85
C ALA A 557 -7.94 -14.96 2.06
N LYS A 558 -9.26 -14.97 1.84
CA LYS A 558 -10.28 -14.89 2.90
C LYS A 558 -10.45 -16.26 3.57
N GLU A 559 -11.16 -16.30 4.70
CA GLU A 559 -11.46 -17.56 5.40
C GLU A 559 -12.07 -18.61 4.45
N GLY A 560 -11.56 -19.85 4.50
CA GLY A 560 -11.94 -20.93 3.60
C GLY A 560 -11.23 -20.95 2.24
N THR A 561 -10.41 -19.93 1.91
CA THR A 561 -9.61 -19.88 0.68
C THR A 561 -8.21 -20.45 0.88
N THR A 562 -7.77 -21.30 -0.07
CA THR A 562 -6.37 -21.78 -0.16
C THR A 562 -5.74 -21.38 -1.50
N LEU A 563 -4.71 -20.55 -1.49
CA LEU A 563 -3.99 -20.14 -2.69
C LEU A 563 -2.60 -20.76 -2.67
N ASP A 564 -2.35 -21.75 -3.51
CA ASP A 564 -1.01 -22.29 -3.77
C ASP A 564 -0.54 -21.77 -5.14
N VAL A 565 0.14 -20.64 -5.13
CA VAL A 565 0.45 -19.87 -6.33
C VAL A 565 1.94 -19.60 -6.36
N GLY A 566 2.55 -19.82 -7.52
CA GLY A 566 3.93 -19.40 -7.71
C GLY A 566 4.32 -19.09 -9.14
N SER A 567 5.63 -19.00 -9.33
CA SER A 567 6.27 -18.76 -10.61
C SER A 567 7.57 -19.56 -10.68
N ARG A 568 7.94 -19.98 -11.89
CA ARG A 568 9.25 -20.60 -12.15
C ARG A 568 9.88 -19.98 -13.38
N ALA A 569 11.13 -19.53 -13.26
CA ALA A 569 11.93 -19.03 -14.37
C ALA A 569 13.19 -19.89 -14.57
N LEU A 570 13.36 -20.41 -15.78
CA LEU A 570 14.55 -21.16 -16.18
C LEU A 570 15.41 -20.27 -17.08
N LEU A 571 16.52 -19.77 -16.56
CA LEU A 571 17.46 -18.88 -17.27
C LEU A 571 18.47 -19.75 -18.04
N ASN A 572 18.03 -20.33 -19.15
CA ASN A 572 18.76 -21.35 -19.92
C ASN A 572 19.70 -20.78 -20.99
N ALA A 573 19.72 -19.46 -21.18
CA ALA A 573 20.55 -18.79 -22.17
C ALA A 573 21.31 -17.59 -21.61
N GLU A 574 22.40 -17.25 -22.30
CA GLU A 574 23.27 -16.15 -21.90
C GLU A 574 22.51 -14.83 -21.79
N GLY A 575 22.73 -14.11 -20.70
CA GLY A 575 22.11 -12.80 -20.48
C GLY A 575 20.64 -12.85 -20.08
N ALA A 576 20.03 -14.04 -19.95
CA ALA A 576 18.63 -14.18 -19.58
C ALA A 576 18.33 -13.63 -18.18
N ARG A 577 17.15 -13.02 -18.01
CA ARG A 577 16.78 -12.34 -16.77
C ARG A 577 15.37 -12.67 -16.31
N SER A 578 15.17 -12.70 -14.99
CA SER A 578 13.82 -12.79 -14.46
C SER A 578 13.60 -11.98 -13.20
N GLU A 579 12.36 -11.53 -13.02
CA GLU A 579 11.88 -10.85 -11.82
C GLU A 579 10.55 -11.48 -11.42
N SER A 580 10.38 -11.79 -10.13
CA SER A 580 9.13 -12.32 -9.59
C SER A 580 8.72 -11.53 -8.36
N ILE A 581 7.63 -10.78 -8.46
CA ILE A 581 7.07 -9.97 -7.37
C ILE A 581 5.76 -10.59 -6.94
N THR A 582 5.57 -10.79 -5.63
CA THR A 582 4.35 -11.36 -5.07
C THR A 582 3.91 -10.56 -3.84
N ARG A 583 2.66 -10.09 -3.88
CA ARG A 583 1.97 -9.42 -2.77
C ARG A 583 0.81 -10.29 -2.30
N THR A 584 0.79 -10.58 -1.01
CA THR A 584 -0.18 -11.52 -0.44
C THR A 584 -0.82 -10.96 0.81
N ILE A 585 -2.12 -11.19 0.96
CA ILE A 585 -2.86 -10.82 2.15
C ILE A 585 -3.67 -12.01 2.59
N SER A 586 -3.49 -12.41 3.84
CA SER A 586 -4.31 -13.43 4.48
C SER A 586 -5.25 -12.78 5.48
N LYS A 587 -6.55 -12.98 5.24
CA LYS A 587 -7.66 -12.62 6.12
C LYS A 587 -8.39 -13.90 6.54
N GLY A 588 -7.65 -14.78 7.19
CA GLY A 588 -8.13 -16.10 7.61
C GLY A 588 -7.88 -17.25 6.63
N GLY A 589 -7.52 -16.97 5.37
CA GLY A 589 -7.18 -17.99 4.38
C GLY A 589 -5.72 -18.47 4.46
N VAL A 590 -5.37 -19.47 3.65
CA VAL A 590 -4.01 -20.01 3.56
C VAL A 590 -3.39 -19.65 2.21
N ILE A 591 -2.18 -19.11 2.22
CA ILE A 591 -1.42 -18.79 1.02
C ILE A 591 -0.10 -19.54 1.05
N PHE A 592 0.24 -20.23 -0.04
CA PHE A 592 1.57 -20.71 -0.36
C PHE A 592 2.08 -19.88 -1.54
N ALA A 593 2.91 -18.89 -1.25
CA ALA A 593 3.57 -18.04 -2.22
C ALA A 593 4.90 -18.68 -2.62
N ARG A 594 4.92 -19.32 -3.79
CA ARG A 594 6.09 -20.02 -4.31
C ARG A 594 6.81 -19.17 -5.36
N ALA A 595 8.12 -19.25 -5.41
CA ALA A 595 8.89 -18.64 -6.50
C ALA A 595 10.18 -19.43 -6.71
N ASP A 596 10.49 -19.78 -7.96
CA ASP A 596 11.67 -20.56 -8.33
C ASP A 596 12.43 -19.87 -9.47
N ILE A 597 13.71 -19.52 -9.27
CA ILE A 597 14.58 -19.02 -10.34
C ILE A 597 15.83 -19.90 -10.45
N GLN A 598 16.05 -20.44 -11.65
CA GLN A 598 17.18 -21.32 -11.96
C GLN A 598 18.08 -20.71 -13.02
N GLY A 599 19.30 -20.32 -12.62
CA GLY A 599 20.37 -19.80 -13.47
C GLY A 599 21.24 -20.89 -14.06
N ASN A 600 20.99 -21.25 -15.32
CA ASN A 600 21.65 -22.37 -15.99
C ASN A 600 22.67 -21.94 -17.07
N ALA A 601 22.87 -20.63 -17.24
CA ALA A 601 23.75 -20.04 -18.25
C ALA A 601 24.53 -18.83 -17.71
N LEU A 602 25.52 -18.38 -18.48
CA LEU A 602 26.38 -17.25 -18.16
C LEU A 602 25.62 -15.93 -18.16
N ASN A 603 26.07 -14.98 -17.33
CA ASN A 603 25.57 -13.61 -17.25
C ASN A 603 24.05 -13.52 -16.97
N THR A 604 23.50 -14.51 -16.26
CA THR A 604 22.07 -14.56 -15.94
C THR A 604 21.78 -13.80 -14.65
N LYS A 605 20.63 -13.12 -14.58
CA LYS A 605 20.23 -12.32 -13.40
C LYS A 605 18.81 -12.61 -12.97
N GLY A 606 18.56 -12.69 -11.68
CA GLY A 606 17.22 -12.98 -11.15
C GLY A 606 16.93 -12.31 -9.83
N HIS A 607 15.68 -11.89 -9.63
CA HIS A 607 15.23 -11.34 -8.35
C HIS A 607 13.85 -11.89 -7.98
N ILE A 608 13.70 -12.29 -6.71
CA ILE A 608 12.42 -12.71 -6.12
C ILE A 608 12.06 -11.78 -4.97
N GLU A 609 10.88 -11.18 -5.00
CA GLU A 609 10.34 -10.38 -3.92
C GLU A 609 8.98 -10.94 -3.45
N CYS A 610 8.90 -11.38 -2.20
CA CYS A 610 7.68 -11.95 -1.61
C CYS A 610 7.27 -11.17 -0.36
N GLN A 611 6.23 -10.34 -0.46
CA GLN A 611 5.69 -9.64 0.70
C GLN A 611 4.29 -10.17 1.06
N GLY A 612 4.03 -10.28 2.37
CA GLY A 612 2.77 -10.79 2.91
C GLY A 612 2.27 -10.04 4.14
N LEU A 613 0.96 -9.79 4.19
CA LEU A 613 0.27 -9.27 5.37
C LEU A 613 -0.72 -10.29 5.92
N VAL A 614 -0.58 -10.61 7.21
CA VAL A 614 -1.61 -11.34 7.97
C VAL A 614 -2.41 -10.31 8.76
N VAL A 615 -3.71 -10.21 8.48
CA VAL A 615 -4.55 -9.11 8.98
C VAL A 615 -5.28 -9.51 10.25
N ASP A 616 -5.95 -10.66 10.25
CA ASP A 616 -6.81 -11.08 11.36
C ASP A 616 -6.00 -11.77 12.46
N GLU A 617 -6.15 -11.31 13.70
CA GLU A 617 -5.41 -11.87 14.84
C GLU A 617 -5.77 -13.35 15.07
N GLY A 618 -4.76 -14.22 15.06
CA GLY A 618 -4.93 -15.66 15.28
C GLY A 618 -5.56 -16.43 14.12
N LYS A 619 -5.80 -15.78 12.98
CA LYS A 619 -6.37 -16.41 11.77
C LYS A 619 -5.48 -16.17 10.56
N GLY A 620 -5.49 -17.11 9.63
CA GLY A 620 -4.81 -16.99 8.36
C GLY A 620 -3.32 -17.33 8.42
N VAL A 621 -2.79 -17.83 7.30
CA VAL A 621 -1.41 -18.31 7.20
C VAL A 621 -0.85 -17.93 5.83
N ILE A 622 0.40 -17.47 5.82
CA ILE A 622 1.16 -17.26 4.59
C ILE A 622 2.46 -18.06 4.71
N HIS A 623 2.69 -18.94 3.74
CA HIS A 623 3.95 -19.65 3.52
C HIS A 623 4.66 -18.98 2.35
N SER A 624 5.81 -18.35 2.61
CA SER A 624 6.71 -17.92 1.53
C SER A 624 7.73 -19.04 1.27
N ILE A 625 7.75 -19.56 0.05
CA ILE A 625 8.56 -20.72 -0.35
C ILE A 625 9.40 -20.34 -1.58
N PRO A 626 10.50 -19.61 -1.39
CA PRO A 626 11.43 -19.26 -2.45
C PRO A 626 12.41 -20.39 -2.73
N GLN A 627 12.80 -20.54 -3.99
CA GLN A 627 13.88 -21.39 -4.45
C GLN A 627 14.74 -20.60 -5.44
N ILE A 628 16.05 -20.61 -5.22
CA ILE A 628 17.03 -20.08 -6.17
C ILE A 628 18.11 -21.12 -6.40
N SER A 629 18.50 -21.32 -7.65
CA SER A 629 19.57 -22.24 -8.02
C SER A 629 20.42 -21.60 -9.10
N GLY A 630 21.72 -21.42 -8.88
CA GLY A 630 22.59 -20.70 -9.81
C GLY A 630 23.85 -21.50 -10.14
N SER A 631 24.23 -21.47 -11.41
CA SER A 631 25.52 -21.95 -11.91
C SER A 631 26.51 -20.80 -12.09
N PHE A 632 27.75 -21.10 -12.48
CA PHE A 632 28.79 -20.08 -12.69
C PHE A 632 28.30 -18.97 -13.64
N GLY A 633 28.43 -17.71 -13.22
CA GLY A 633 27.97 -16.55 -14.00
C GLY A 633 26.54 -16.10 -13.73
N THR A 634 25.87 -16.64 -12.69
CA THR A 634 24.51 -16.23 -12.28
C THR A 634 24.55 -15.25 -11.09
N GLU A 635 23.74 -14.19 -11.12
CA GLU A 635 23.43 -13.30 -10.00
C GLU A 635 21.95 -13.41 -9.61
N LEU A 636 21.63 -14.12 -8.52
CA LEU A 636 20.25 -14.24 -8.01
C LEU A 636 20.11 -13.59 -6.63
N SER A 637 19.00 -12.91 -6.39
CA SER A 637 18.65 -12.37 -5.08
C SER A 637 17.20 -12.71 -4.70
N HIS A 638 16.94 -12.72 -3.39
CA HIS A 638 15.62 -12.94 -2.85
C HIS A 638 15.40 -12.08 -1.61
N GLU A 639 14.22 -11.46 -1.54
CA GLU A 639 13.73 -10.71 -0.39
C GLU A 639 12.33 -11.20 -0.03
N ALA A 640 12.10 -11.49 1.26
CA ALA A 640 10.78 -11.83 1.76
C ALA A 640 10.47 -11.15 3.09
N ALA A 641 9.22 -10.70 3.23
CA ALA A 641 8.71 -10.14 4.47
C ALA A 641 7.25 -10.59 4.67
N ILE A 642 6.98 -11.28 5.78
CA ILE A 642 5.61 -11.57 6.21
C ILE A 642 5.41 -10.90 7.57
N GLY A 643 4.38 -10.09 7.69
CA GLY A 643 4.13 -9.34 8.90
C GLY A 643 2.65 -9.07 9.13
N ARG A 644 2.38 -8.46 10.28
CA ARG A 644 1.09 -7.82 10.56
C ARG A 644 1.12 -6.39 10.06
N ILE A 645 -0.06 -5.81 9.86
CA ILE A 645 -0.15 -4.36 9.70
C ILE A 645 0.34 -3.70 11.00
N ALA A 646 1.27 -2.76 10.86
CA ALA A 646 1.87 -2.09 12.01
C ALA A 646 0.81 -1.20 12.69
N LYS A 647 0.55 -1.47 13.98
CA LYS A 647 -0.53 -0.84 14.75
C LYS A 647 -0.39 0.68 14.85
N ASP A 648 0.85 1.16 14.96
CA ASP A 648 1.19 2.58 14.95
C ASP A 648 0.76 3.29 13.65
N LYS A 649 0.83 2.62 12.48
CA LYS A 649 0.32 3.16 11.22
C LYS A 649 -1.19 3.30 11.24
N ILE A 650 -1.91 2.31 11.76
CA ILE A 650 -3.37 2.34 11.90
C ILE A 650 -3.77 3.48 12.83
N GLU A 651 -3.20 3.53 14.04
CA GLU A 651 -3.50 4.56 15.03
C GLU A 651 -3.17 5.96 14.54
N TYR A 652 -2.06 6.13 13.82
CA TYR A 652 -1.69 7.38 13.17
C TYR A 652 -2.79 7.86 12.20
N LEU A 653 -3.28 6.99 11.32
CA LEU A 653 -4.38 7.31 10.41
C LEU A 653 -5.69 7.61 11.15
N MET A 654 -5.96 6.91 12.26
CA MET A 654 -7.12 7.21 13.10
C MET A 654 -7.05 8.60 13.73
N THR A 655 -5.86 9.10 14.07
CA THR A 655 -5.71 10.51 14.51
C THR A 655 -6.09 11.52 13.43
N ARG A 656 -6.16 11.09 12.16
CA ARG A 656 -6.60 11.87 11.00
C ARG A 656 -8.08 11.65 10.65
N ARG A 657 -8.91 11.20 11.60
CA ARG A 657 -10.37 10.98 11.47
C ARG A 657 -10.80 9.74 10.71
N MET A 658 -9.88 8.88 10.30
CA MET A 658 -10.24 7.59 9.72
C MET A 658 -10.69 6.64 10.83
N THR A 659 -11.67 5.79 10.56
CA THR A 659 -11.96 4.61 11.37
C THR A 659 -10.83 3.59 11.26
N GLU A 660 -10.79 2.61 12.17
CA GLU A 660 -9.81 1.52 12.10
C GLU A 660 -9.94 0.73 10.78
N GLU A 661 -11.16 0.45 10.34
CA GLU A 661 -11.45 -0.25 9.09
C GLU A 661 -10.96 0.53 7.85
N GLU A 662 -11.22 1.85 7.80
CA GLU A 662 -10.74 2.70 6.71
C GLU A 662 -9.21 2.78 6.69
N ALA A 663 -8.57 2.90 7.86
CA ALA A 663 -7.12 2.93 7.99
C ALA A 663 -6.48 1.62 7.49
N VAL A 664 -7.01 0.47 7.92
CA VAL A 664 -6.58 -0.85 7.45
C VAL A 664 -6.78 -0.99 5.95
N SER A 665 -7.94 -0.62 5.42
CA SER A 665 -8.26 -0.70 4.00
C SER A 665 -7.31 0.14 3.14
N VAL A 666 -6.97 1.36 3.58
CA VAL A 666 -6.03 2.22 2.87
C VAL A 666 -4.61 1.66 2.88
N ILE A 667 -4.14 1.11 4.01
CA ILE A 667 -2.82 0.47 4.10
C ILE A 667 -2.76 -0.76 3.20
N ILE A 668 -3.78 -1.64 3.26
CA ILE A 668 -3.88 -2.83 2.41
C ILE A 668 -3.85 -2.44 0.93
N ARG A 669 -4.65 -1.45 0.53
CA ARG A 669 -4.70 -0.99 -0.86
C ARG A 669 -3.35 -0.44 -1.32
N GLY A 670 -2.64 0.31 -0.47
CA GLY A 670 -1.28 0.76 -0.77
C GLY A 670 -0.30 -0.39 -0.94
N PHE A 671 -0.39 -1.40 -0.08
CA PHE A 671 0.43 -2.61 -0.14
C PHE A 671 0.20 -3.45 -1.41
N LEU A 672 -1.05 -3.56 -1.87
CA LEU A 672 -1.41 -4.30 -3.09
C LEU A 672 -1.06 -3.56 -4.38
N ASN A 673 -0.86 -2.24 -4.33
CA ASN A 673 -0.54 -1.43 -5.49
C ASN A 673 0.93 -1.65 -5.91
N VAL A 674 1.15 -2.73 -6.66
CA VAL A 674 2.46 -3.04 -7.26
C VAL A 674 2.58 -2.32 -8.58
N LYS A 675 3.51 -1.36 -8.66
CA LYS A 675 3.95 -0.81 -9.94
C LYS A 675 4.98 -1.74 -10.55
N VAL A 676 4.56 -2.60 -11.46
CA VAL A 676 5.48 -3.47 -12.20
C VAL A 676 6.02 -2.71 -13.41
N GLN A 677 7.34 -2.58 -13.50
CA GLN A 677 7.97 -1.87 -14.61
C GLN A 677 7.77 -2.62 -15.94
N GLY A 678 7.19 -1.93 -16.92
CA GLY A 678 7.00 -2.44 -18.28
C GLY A 678 5.60 -3.02 -18.57
N ILE A 679 4.69 -3.04 -17.57
CA ILE A 679 3.29 -3.40 -17.81
C ILE A 679 2.58 -2.28 -18.61
N PRO A 680 1.76 -2.63 -19.63
CA PRO A 680 0.90 -1.65 -20.31
C PRO A 680 -0.01 -0.88 -19.35
N LYS A 681 -0.16 0.44 -19.55
CA LYS A 681 -0.97 1.31 -18.67
C LYS A 681 -2.41 0.85 -18.50
N SER A 682 -3.01 0.29 -19.56
CA SER A 682 -4.38 -0.25 -19.55
C SER A 682 -4.53 -1.40 -18.54
N ILE A 683 -3.53 -2.29 -18.46
CA ILE A 683 -3.52 -3.41 -17.51
C ILE A 683 -3.33 -2.90 -16.07
N GLN A 684 -2.41 -1.95 -15.86
CA GLN A 684 -2.22 -1.35 -14.54
C GLN A 684 -3.53 -0.70 -14.04
N GLN A 685 -4.24 0.02 -14.91
CA GLN A 685 -5.51 0.63 -14.57
C GLN A 685 -6.57 -0.41 -14.18
N GLN A 686 -6.68 -1.52 -14.92
CA GLN A 686 -7.59 -2.61 -14.57
C GLN A 686 -7.26 -3.24 -13.21
N MET A 687 -5.98 -3.47 -12.92
CA MET A 687 -5.54 -3.98 -11.62
C MET A 687 -5.91 -3.01 -10.50
N ASP A 688 -5.68 -1.71 -10.69
CA ASP A 688 -6.03 -0.67 -9.72
C ASP A 688 -7.55 -0.63 -9.47
N GLU A 689 -8.38 -0.72 -10.51
CA GLU A 689 -9.86 -0.76 -10.40
C GLU A 689 -10.36 -1.97 -9.60
N ILE A 690 -9.76 -3.15 -9.80
CA ILE A 690 -10.10 -4.38 -9.07
C ILE A 690 -9.72 -4.26 -7.59
N ILE A 691 -8.53 -3.72 -7.31
CA ILE A 691 -8.09 -3.47 -5.92
C ILE A 691 -9.00 -2.44 -5.25
N ASP A 692 -9.41 -1.39 -5.98
CA ASP A 692 -10.32 -0.35 -5.50
C ASP A 692 -11.69 -0.92 -5.16
N GLN A 693 -12.19 -1.85 -5.98
CA GLN A 693 -13.45 -2.52 -5.72
C GLN A 693 -13.38 -3.42 -4.48
N ALA A 694 -12.35 -4.26 -4.38
CA ALA A 694 -12.14 -5.11 -3.21
C ALA A 694 -12.03 -4.28 -1.91
N SER A 695 -11.42 -3.09 -2.00
CA SER A 695 -11.32 -2.13 -0.88
C SER A 695 -12.68 -1.57 -0.45
N LYS A 696 -13.59 -1.29 -1.39
CA LYS A 696 -14.95 -0.78 -1.11
C LYS A 696 -15.87 -1.83 -0.50
N GLU A 697 -15.72 -3.08 -0.90
CA GLU A 697 -16.52 -4.20 -0.39
C GLU A 697 -16.05 -4.66 1.00
N GLY A 698 -14.98 -4.06 1.52
CA GLY A 698 -14.27 -4.49 2.71
C GLY A 698 -13.39 -5.70 2.39
N PHE A 699 -12.07 -5.48 2.36
CA PHE A 699 -11.08 -6.54 2.21
C PHE A 699 -11.38 -7.72 3.13
#